data_AF-A0A849RED3-F1
#
_entry.id   AF-A0A849RED3-F1
#
_cell.length_a   1.000
_cell.length_b   1.000
_cell.length_c   1.000
_cell.angle_alpha   90.00
_cell.angle_beta   90.00
_cell.angle_gamma   90.00
#
_symmetry.space_group_name_H-M   'P 1'
#
loop_
_entity.id
_entity.type
_entity.pdbx_description
1 polymer ?
#
loop_
_entity_poly.entity_id
_entity_poly.type
_entity_poly.pdbx_seq_one_letter_code
_entity_poly.pdbx_strand_id
1 'polypeptide(L)'
;MLNPIQQHSLWGQAFEIAVKRGVLTALLGSQVVRGIHLGLDSWMELDTADVYGALAKELGEVDPNLKSRTRETARHLFELGMGLGQTAMREYLRKLKADPEDYTIKALWCPLQLPRLQADFDVETNRALQAFSTAFDVAGTAGSVLTQKGYPARADFLLWLEPNHVALDRELLCLEFSLNGLPENADYTKPDAHLDELRRFAWFMESRSVFSRVCAEVSGEGFALSPRIKEHLQAFTSRDKPLYKLCQAASYVQTTLRWLSSKGCDDRTFNARALSITQNGFESLCAKFFTKDAMDPRIALIENLGRAYRDTEKTPDCDEEALEDHIRFAFDKIRKALPKVISKQFLEMREIPDPGNSLAFNFTEDVEGFLNPMATMSWQQALSWVNSDQNIADFLRLDPKTAVSEALAERVEIDKEVPLRDLHAAAVMAGMRASVPGQVTVLGLEGNPGIGKTTAVVNYLKESDGGFLFLYVSPRVIINDDVTENLARDRQSKQPTGILTVTTNSKLIGAAKAWYEKQVRESTVPKRKVDSAVVVDGVKDLKCPDGSTLVLAPSEKEDLELTHIGSSHRKRAETERQDRMEDVKRPGVLKVLSITTRTLLADNPDINQVVLTAAIQGYRELGGDKSTLSALDNLFRNPISNQTGKQERRAFANRISTIVVMVDELTADGAGAPFIHSIAKWLNQQFITPFEKEPLFRVILIISDASLGNEIVLDRYLNSGKRAPDKVLVSKSSGKRPFRLAAMPVRIGGRRLPVLHIMTNSYPASKLSIDYRVRLDLVTPGELADGKMQTVRQAIAEQQGEAVIGNVIQEIKRALDSGADQIIFFAQDKAFLRSVETVLVTGENSQPLLSSNQVAILDSSVTASKRKALIADERRDTVKVFLMTSSGARGVSFPKT
;
A
#
# COMPACT_ATOMS: atom_id res chain seq x y z
N MET A 1 -30.41 -6.41 40.39
CA MET A 1 -30.13 -6.11 38.98
C MET A 1 -28.71 -6.53 38.68
N LEU A 2 -28.45 -7.13 37.52
CA LEU A 2 -27.10 -7.45 37.08
C LEU A 2 -26.29 -6.17 36.88
N ASN A 3 -24.98 -6.25 37.09
CA ASN A 3 -24.12 -5.12 36.71
C ASN A 3 -24.01 -5.04 35.16
N PRO A 4 -23.69 -3.86 34.59
CA PRO A 4 -23.58 -3.68 33.14
C PRO A 4 -22.60 -4.65 32.46
N ILE A 5 -21.57 -5.09 33.18
CA ILE A 5 -20.53 -6.01 32.68
C ILE A 5 -21.11 -7.42 32.48
N GLN A 6 -21.89 -7.91 33.44
CA GLN A 6 -22.59 -9.20 33.36
C GLN A 6 -23.59 -9.19 32.20
N GLN A 7 -24.32 -8.08 32.00
CA GLN A 7 -25.21 -7.91 30.86
C GLN A 7 -24.44 -7.94 29.54
N HIS A 8 -23.33 -7.20 29.41
CA HIS A 8 -22.48 -7.22 28.22
C HIS A 8 -21.90 -8.61 27.91
N SER A 9 -21.53 -9.37 28.95
CA SER A 9 -21.07 -10.76 28.80
C SER A 9 -22.14 -11.66 28.18
N LEU A 10 -23.38 -11.58 28.68
CA LEU A 10 -24.52 -12.34 28.14
C LEU A 10 -24.81 -11.99 26.69
N TRP A 11 -24.80 -10.70 26.33
CA TRP A 11 -24.97 -10.25 24.95
C TRP A 11 -23.82 -10.71 24.05
N GLY A 12 -22.59 -10.74 24.57
CA GLY A 12 -21.42 -11.30 23.88
C GLY A 12 -21.58 -12.78 23.55
N GLN A 13 -22.06 -13.59 24.51
CA GLN A 13 -22.34 -15.02 24.31
C GLN A 13 -23.43 -15.24 23.24
N ALA A 14 -24.49 -14.42 23.26
CA ALA A 14 -25.54 -14.49 22.25
C ALA A 14 -25.04 -14.14 20.84
N PHE A 15 -24.22 -13.10 20.73
CA PHE A 15 -23.59 -12.71 19.46
C PHE A 15 -22.65 -13.80 18.93
N GLU A 16 -21.86 -14.44 19.81
CA GLU A 16 -21.00 -15.57 19.44
C GLU A 16 -21.81 -16.71 18.81
N ILE A 17 -22.93 -17.10 19.43
CA ILE A 17 -23.84 -18.13 18.89
C ILE A 17 -24.37 -17.72 17.51
N ALA A 18 -24.79 -16.46 17.34
CA ALA A 18 -25.27 -15.95 16.07
C ALA A 18 -24.22 -16.04 14.95
N VAL A 19 -22.98 -15.64 15.23
CA VAL A 19 -21.89 -15.72 14.25
C VAL A 19 -21.56 -17.17 13.93
N LYS A 20 -21.47 -18.04 14.93
CA LYS A 20 -21.27 -19.49 14.74
C LYS A 20 -22.34 -20.11 13.85
N ARG A 21 -23.63 -19.80 14.07
CA ARG A 21 -24.72 -20.26 13.18
C ARG A 21 -24.50 -19.79 11.74
N GLY A 22 -24.09 -18.54 11.54
CA GLY A 22 -23.76 -18.02 10.21
C GLY A 22 -22.62 -18.78 9.54
N VAL A 23 -21.53 -19.03 10.28
CA VAL A 23 -20.38 -19.81 9.82
C VAL A 23 -20.80 -21.23 9.42
N LEU A 24 -21.53 -21.92 10.29
CA LEU A 24 -22.03 -23.27 10.03
C LEU A 24 -22.98 -23.31 8.84
N THR A 25 -23.86 -22.32 8.68
CA THR A 25 -24.78 -22.24 7.52
C THR A 25 -24.01 -22.18 6.20
N ALA A 26 -23.00 -21.30 6.12
CA ALA A 26 -22.17 -21.18 4.92
C ALA A 26 -21.30 -22.41 4.67
N LEU A 27 -20.77 -23.04 5.73
CA LEU A 27 -19.98 -24.26 5.64
C LEU A 27 -20.83 -25.45 5.17
N LEU A 28 -22.00 -25.65 5.78
CA LEU A 28 -22.93 -26.74 5.43
C LEU A 28 -23.54 -26.58 4.04
N GLY A 29 -23.72 -25.34 3.57
CA GLY A 29 -24.16 -25.05 2.20
C GLY A 29 -23.05 -25.16 1.14
N SER A 30 -21.82 -25.53 1.54
CA SER A 30 -20.67 -25.63 0.62
C SER A 30 -20.35 -27.08 0.25
N GLN A 31 -19.51 -27.26 -0.78
CA GLN A 31 -19.21 -28.57 -1.34
C GLN A 31 -18.13 -29.36 -0.59
N VAL A 32 -17.48 -28.76 0.42
CA VAL A 32 -16.49 -29.44 1.29
C VAL A 32 -17.11 -30.47 2.25
N VAL A 33 -18.44 -30.44 2.44
CA VAL A 33 -19.12 -31.37 3.35
C VAL A 33 -19.35 -32.71 2.65
N ARG A 34 -18.56 -33.74 3.00
CA ARG A 34 -18.81 -35.13 2.59
C ARG A 34 -18.46 -36.12 3.71
N GLY A 35 -19.40 -37.01 4.03
CA GLY A 35 -19.13 -38.33 4.60
C GLY A 35 -18.66 -38.43 6.06
N ILE A 36 -18.73 -37.38 6.88
CA ILE A 36 -18.30 -37.41 8.30
C ILE A 36 -19.40 -36.86 9.23
N HIS A 37 -19.57 -37.49 10.40
CA HIS A 37 -20.42 -36.98 11.48
C HIS A 37 -19.77 -35.73 12.10
N LEU A 38 -20.39 -34.57 11.94
CA LEU A 38 -19.80 -33.27 12.34
C LEU A 38 -20.03 -32.91 13.82
N GLY A 39 -20.71 -33.76 14.59
CA GLY A 39 -20.94 -33.53 16.02
C GLY A 39 -21.78 -32.28 16.30
N LEU A 40 -22.74 -31.97 15.43
CA LEU A 40 -23.58 -30.77 15.48
C LEU A 40 -24.97 -31.03 16.09
N ASP A 41 -25.17 -32.14 16.80
CA ASP A 41 -26.49 -32.55 17.33
C ASP A 41 -27.11 -31.46 18.20
N SER A 42 -26.32 -30.86 19.10
CA SER A 42 -26.77 -29.75 19.96
C SER A 42 -27.20 -28.50 19.16
N TRP A 43 -26.58 -28.24 18.01
CA TRP A 43 -26.95 -27.14 17.12
C TRP A 43 -28.24 -27.41 16.33
N MET A 44 -28.58 -28.70 16.14
CA MET A 44 -29.83 -29.13 15.49
C MET A 44 -30.99 -29.20 16.49
N GLU A 45 -30.71 -29.56 17.75
CA GLU A 45 -31.70 -29.69 18.82
C GLU A 45 -32.18 -28.33 19.36
N LEU A 46 -31.30 -27.32 19.41
CA LEU A 46 -31.61 -26.01 19.98
C LEU A 46 -31.89 -24.97 18.90
N ASP A 47 -32.89 -24.13 19.11
CA ASP A 47 -33.28 -23.05 18.21
C ASP A 47 -32.90 -21.66 18.75
N THR A 48 -33.33 -20.59 18.06
CA THR A 48 -33.10 -19.21 18.51
C THR A 48 -33.94 -18.84 19.73
N ALA A 49 -35.13 -19.44 19.90
CA ALA A 49 -35.99 -19.20 21.04
C ALA A 49 -35.38 -19.76 22.33
N ASP A 50 -34.65 -20.87 22.28
CA ASP A 50 -33.90 -21.41 23.43
C ASP A 50 -32.83 -20.41 23.92
N VAL A 51 -32.12 -19.77 22.99
CA VAL A 51 -31.13 -18.73 23.31
C VAL A 51 -31.80 -17.51 23.96
N TYR A 52 -32.96 -17.10 23.43
CA TYR A 52 -33.73 -15.99 24.02
C TYR A 52 -34.26 -16.34 25.41
N GLY A 53 -34.74 -17.57 25.60
CA GLY A 53 -35.21 -18.07 26.89
C GLY A 53 -34.08 -18.08 27.94
N ALA A 54 -32.89 -18.54 27.54
CA ALA A 54 -31.71 -18.51 28.39
C ALA A 54 -31.30 -17.08 28.77
N LEU A 55 -31.25 -16.15 27.80
CA LEU A 55 -30.96 -14.73 28.06
C LEU A 55 -31.96 -14.10 29.03
N ALA A 56 -33.27 -14.24 28.76
CA ALA A 56 -34.31 -13.65 29.60
C ALA A 56 -34.28 -14.20 31.04
N LYS A 57 -33.95 -15.50 31.19
CA LYS A 57 -33.79 -16.14 32.49
C LYS A 57 -32.60 -15.56 33.26
N GLU A 58 -31.44 -15.46 32.63
CA GLU A 58 -30.21 -14.96 33.29
C GLU A 58 -30.28 -13.46 33.59
N LEU A 59 -30.94 -12.67 32.73
CA LEU A 59 -31.21 -11.25 32.97
C LEU A 59 -32.24 -11.02 34.10
N GLY A 60 -32.93 -12.06 34.57
CA GLY A 60 -33.93 -11.98 35.63
C GLY A 60 -35.20 -11.23 35.22
N GLU A 61 -35.52 -11.22 33.92
CA GLU A 61 -36.63 -10.44 33.38
C GLU A 61 -37.96 -11.16 33.59
N VAL A 62 -38.86 -10.53 34.36
CA VAL A 62 -40.23 -11.02 34.59
C VAL A 62 -41.28 -10.22 33.81
N ASP A 63 -40.99 -8.96 33.48
CA ASP A 63 -41.87 -8.07 32.71
C ASP A 63 -41.94 -8.48 31.23
N PRO A 64 -43.15 -8.71 30.66
CA PRO A 64 -43.33 -8.98 29.24
C PRO A 64 -42.72 -7.93 28.29
N ASN A 65 -42.73 -6.65 28.65
CA ASN A 65 -42.17 -5.58 27.83
C ASN A 65 -40.64 -5.66 27.78
N LEU A 66 -39.99 -5.94 28.91
CA LEU A 66 -38.54 -6.16 28.96
C LEU A 66 -38.15 -7.41 28.17
N LYS A 67 -38.90 -8.50 28.33
CA LYS A 67 -38.69 -9.73 27.52
C LYS A 67 -38.82 -9.46 26.03
N SER A 68 -39.79 -8.65 25.61
CA SER A 68 -39.96 -8.26 24.21
C SER A 68 -38.78 -7.43 23.71
N ARG A 69 -38.29 -6.48 24.51
CA ARG A 69 -37.13 -5.65 24.16
C ARG A 69 -35.85 -6.48 24.05
N THR A 70 -35.63 -7.41 24.98
CA THR A 70 -34.50 -8.35 24.97
C THR A 70 -34.57 -9.26 23.75
N ARG A 71 -35.77 -9.75 23.39
CA ARG A 71 -35.98 -10.55 22.18
C ARG A 71 -35.64 -9.79 20.91
N GLU A 72 -36.13 -8.57 20.72
CA GLU A 72 -35.83 -7.78 19.51
C GLU A 72 -34.36 -7.36 19.44
N THR A 73 -33.73 -7.07 20.59
CA THR A 73 -32.29 -6.82 20.67
C THR A 73 -31.48 -8.05 20.26
N ALA A 74 -31.85 -9.23 20.78
CA ALA A 74 -31.23 -10.49 20.40
C ALA A 74 -31.44 -10.79 18.91
N ARG A 75 -32.64 -10.56 18.37
CA ARG A 75 -32.94 -10.72 16.94
C ARG A 75 -32.03 -9.87 16.08
N HIS A 76 -31.85 -8.59 16.42
CA HIS A 76 -30.93 -7.70 15.71
C HIS A 76 -29.49 -8.25 15.72
N LEU A 77 -29.00 -8.70 16.88
CA LEU A 77 -27.69 -9.34 16.99
C LEU A 77 -27.58 -10.61 16.15
N PHE A 78 -28.65 -11.39 16.04
CA PHE A 78 -28.68 -12.60 15.22
C PHE A 78 -28.57 -12.28 13.72
N GLU A 79 -29.30 -11.27 13.23
CA GLU A 79 -29.21 -10.83 11.84
C GLU A 79 -27.79 -10.34 11.51
N LEU A 80 -27.21 -9.50 12.37
CA LEU A 80 -25.84 -9.00 12.23
C LEU A 80 -24.82 -10.14 12.28
N GLY A 81 -24.87 -10.96 13.34
CA GLY A 81 -23.90 -12.03 13.60
C GLY A 81 -23.94 -13.12 12.53
N MET A 82 -25.13 -13.59 12.15
CA MET A 82 -25.27 -14.60 11.09
C MET A 82 -24.74 -14.08 9.76
N GLY A 83 -25.06 -12.84 9.38
CA GLY A 83 -24.55 -12.23 8.15
C GLY A 83 -23.03 -12.13 8.13
N LEU A 84 -22.42 -11.74 9.25
CA LEU A 84 -20.95 -11.70 9.41
C LEU A 84 -20.33 -13.09 9.29
N GLY A 85 -20.87 -14.08 10.00
CA GLY A 85 -20.37 -15.45 9.98
C GLY A 85 -20.45 -16.09 8.59
N GLN A 86 -21.59 -15.92 7.90
CA GLN A 86 -21.77 -16.41 6.53
C GLN A 86 -20.78 -15.77 5.55
N THR A 87 -20.64 -14.44 5.63
CA THR A 87 -19.73 -13.70 4.74
C THR A 87 -18.28 -14.12 4.97
N ALA A 88 -17.86 -14.22 6.23
CA ALA A 88 -16.50 -14.61 6.58
C ALA A 88 -16.15 -16.02 6.04
N MET A 89 -17.03 -17.00 6.25
CA MET A 89 -16.79 -18.36 5.80
C MET A 89 -16.84 -18.48 4.26
N ARG A 90 -17.80 -17.81 3.59
CA ARG A 90 -17.86 -17.78 2.12
C ARG A 90 -16.60 -17.21 1.49
N GLU A 91 -16.11 -16.09 2.01
CA GLU A 91 -14.89 -15.47 1.51
C GLU A 91 -13.64 -16.31 1.79
N TYR A 92 -13.58 -16.98 2.94
CA TYR A 92 -12.51 -17.94 3.24
C TYR A 92 -12.49 -19.08 2.22
N LEU A 93 -13.62 -19.76 2.00
CA LEU A 93 -13.72 -20.89 1.07
C LEU A 93 -13.41 -20.47 -0.37
N ARG A 94 -13.88 -19.30 -0.82
CA ARG A 94 -13.59 -18.75 -2.15
C ARG A 94 -12.10 -18.48 -2.39
N LYS A 95 -11.32 -18.29 -1.32
CA LYS A 95 -9.89 -17.94 -1.38
C LYS A 95 -8.96 -19.13 -1.19
N LEU A 96 -9.50 -20.34 -1.06
CA LEU A 96 -8.70 -21.56 -1.19
C LEU A 96 -8.01 -21.55 -2.56
N LYS A 97 -6.76 -22.01 -2.61
CA LYS A 97 -5.96 -21.98 -3.85
C LYS A 97 -6.53 -22.91 -4.94
N ALA A 98 -7.25 -23.94 -4.50
CA ALA A 98 -7.95 -24.92 -5.31
C ALA A 98 -9.45 -24.70 -5.17
N ASP A 99 -10.26 -25.37 -6.00
CA ASP A 99 -11.71 -25.24 -5.86
C ASP A 99 -12.15 -25.86 -4.52
N PRO A 100 -13.18 -25.33 -3.83
CA PRO A 100 -13.63 -25.88 -2.55
C PRO A 100 -13.95 -27.39 -2.62
N GLU A 101 -14.33 -27.90 -3.79
CA GLU A 101 -14.58 -29.34 -4.04
C GLU A 101 -13.34 -30.23 -3.82
N ASP A 102 -12.14 -29.65 -3.85
CA ASP A 102 -10.87 -30.35 -3.66
C ASP A 102 -10.55 -30.62 -2.18
N TYR A 103 -11.42 -30.23 -1.26
CA TYR A 103 -11.23 -30.38 0.18
C TYR A 103 -12.40 -31.14 0.83
N THR A 104 -12.13 -31.77 1.97
CA THR A 104 -13.14 -32.36 2.86
C THR A 104 -12.89 -31.96 4.30
N ILE A 105 -13.95 -31.89 5.11
CA ILE A 105 -13.82 -31.59 6.54
C ILE A 105 -13.25 -32.81 7.26
N LYS A 106 -12.03 -32.69 7.82
CA LYS A 106 -11.41 -33.74 8.64
C LYS A 106 -11.83 -33.66 10.09
N ALA A 107 -11.92 -32.45 10.62
CA ALA A 107 -12.36 -32.18 11.99
C ALA A 107 -13.04 -30.81 12.08
N LEU A 108 -14.06 -30.71 12.93
CA LEU A 108 -14.78 -29.48 13.23
C LEU A 108 -15.04 -29.36 14.72
N TRP A 109 -14.51 -28.31 15.34
CA TRP A 109 -14.82 -27.94 16.71
C TRP A 109 -15.63 -26.65 16.72
N CYS A 110 -16.88 -26.72 17.16
CA CYS A 110 -17.77 -25.57 17.29
C CYS A 110 -18.70 -25.81 18.50
N PRO A 111 -18.23 -25.55 19.74
CA PRO A 111 -19.04 -25.78 20.92
C PRO A 111 -20.22 -24.81 20.98
N LEU A 112 -21.37 -25.32 21.41
CA LEU A 112 -22.57 -24.55 21.72
C LEU A 112 -22.73 -24.45 23.24
N GLN A 113 -22.76 -23.23 23.75
CA GLN A 113 -23.06 -22.93 25.14
C GLN A 113 -24.12 -21.84 25.18
N LEU A 114 -25.27 -22.12 25.80
CA LEU A 114 -26.31 -21.12 25.99
C LEU A 114 -25.84 -20.01 26.96
N PRO A 115 -26.32 -18.76 26.79
CA PRO A 115 -25.93 -17.63 27.63
C PRO A 115 -26.14 -17.91 29.12
N ARG A 116 -25.11 -17.68 29.94
CA ARG A 116 -25.14 -17.84 31.40
C ARG A 116 -24.05 -17.07 32.14
N LEU A 117 -24.29 -16.77 33.41
CA LEU A 117 -23.37 -16.02 34.28
C LEU A 117 -22.45 -16.91 35.15
N GLN A 118 -22.90 -18.10 35.54
CA GLN A 118 -22.12 -19.04 36.35
C GLN A 118 -21.79 -20.31 35.57
N ALA A 119 -20.53 -20.74 35.68
CA ALA A 119 -19.99 -21.95 35.07
C ALA A 119 -19.43 -22.87 36.16
N ASP A 120 -19.73 -24.16 36.08
CA ASP A 120 -19.02 -25.19 36.87
C ASP A 120 -17.76 -25.56 36.08
N PHE A 121 -16.65 -24.96 36.49
CA PHE A 121 -15.43 -24.97 35.69
C PHE A 121 -14.86 -26.39 35.50
N ASP A 122 -14.99 -27.26 36.49
CA ASP A 122 -14.41 -28.61 36.46
C ASP A 122 -15.25 -29.56 35.59
N VAL A 123 -16.57 -29.50 35.71
CA VAL A 123 -17.50 -30.31 34.90
C VAL A 123 -17.42 -29.92 33.43
N GLU A 124 -17.36 -28.61 33.14
CA GLU A 124 -17.24 -28.09 31.77
C GLU A 124 -15.90 -28.43 31.14
N THR A 125 -14.83 -28.38 31.92
CA THR A 125 -13.49 -28.73 31.46
C THR A 125 -13.45 -30.18 30.99
N ASN A 126 -14.01 -31.11 31.78
CA ASN A 126 -14.05 -32.52 31.40
C ASN A 126 -14.94 -32.77 30.18
N ARG A 127 -16.11 -32.13 30.10
CA ARG A 127 -17.02 -32.26 28.96
C ARG A 127 -16.42 -31.68 27.68
N ALA A 128 -15.76 -30.53 27.75
CA ALA A 128 -15.08 -29.91 26.62
C ALA A 128 -13.93 -30.78 26.11
N LEU A 129 -13.15 -31.39 27.01
CA LEU A 129 -12.07 -32.29 26.62
C LEU A 129 -12.59 -33.52 25.87
N GLN A 130 -13.65 -34.15 26.38
CA GLN A 130 -14.28 -35.32 25.72
C GLN A 130 -14.86 -34.96 24.36
N ALA A 131 -15.61 -33.86 24.28
CA ALA A 131 -16.20 -33.39 23.03
C ALA A 131 -15.12 -33.02 22.00
N PHE A 132 -14.04 -32.35 22.42
CA PHE A 132 -12.93 -32.00 21.55
C PHE A 132 -12.20 -33.24 21.03
N SER A 133 -11.95 -34.22 21.90
CA SER A 133 -11.33 -35.50 21.53
C SER A 133 -12.15 -36.23 20.47
N THR A 134 -13.48 -36.22 20.61
CA THR A 134 -14.41 -36.82 19.65
C THR A 134 -14.41 -36.08 18.32
N ALA A 135 -14.35 -34.74 18.36
CA ALA A 135 -14.40 -33.90 17.15
C ALA A 135 -13.14 -34.00 16.27
N PHE A 136 -11.96 -34.18 16.88
CA PHE A 136 -10.69 -34.27 16.15
C PHE A 136 -10.23 -35.70 15.87
N ASP A 137 -10.73 -36.70 16.62
CA ASP A 137 -10.53 -38.14 16.41
C ASP A 137 -9.09 -38.53 15.97
N VAL A 138 -8.10 -38.04 16.72
CA VAL A 138 -6.68 -38.33 16.50
C VAL A 138 -6.21 -39.38 17.50
N ALA A 139 -5.44 -40.38 17.05
CA ALA A 139 -5.01 -41.50 17.88
C ALA A 139 -4.30 -41.08 19.20
N GLY A 140 -4.72 -41.69 20.30
CA GLY A 140 -4.17 -41.49 21.66
C GLY A 140 -4.97 -40.50 22.51
N THR A 141 -4.79 -40.55 23.84
CA THR A 141 -5.58 -39.75 24.78
C THR A 141 -5.28 -38.25 24.67
N ALA A 142 -6.34 -37.43 24.77
CA ALA A 142 -6.25 -35.99 24.93
C ALA A 142 -5.94 -35.67 26.40
N GLY A 143 -4.84 -34.96 26.65
CA GLY A 143 -4.46 -34.55 27.99
C GLY A 143 -5.29 -33.37 28.50
N SER A 144 -5.44 -33.25 29.82
CA SER A 144 -6.10 -32.11 30.48
C SER A 144 -5.46 -30.75 30.17
N VAL A 145 -4.22 -30.73 29.65
CA VAL A 145 -3.57 -29.49 29.18
C VAL A 145 -4.36 -28.79 28.06
N LEU A 146 -5.15 -29.53 27.26
CA LEU A 146 -5.88 -28.97 26.11
C LEU A 146 -7.03 -28.03 26.48
N THR A 147 -7.42 -27.99 27.76
CA THR A 147 -8.51 -27.14 28.28
C THR A 147 -8.01 -25.91 29.03
N GLN A 148 -6.68 -25.75 29.14
CA GLN A 148 -6.07 -24.55 29.71
C GLN A 148 -6.31 -23.33 28.82
N LYS A 149 -6.10 -22.13 29.37
CA LYS A 149 -6.20 -20.88 28.63
C LYS A 149 -5.29 -20.91 27.40
N GLY A 150 -5.86 -20.62 26.22
CA GLY A 150 -5.11 -20.57 24.96
C GLY A 150 -4.84 -21.93 24.30
N TYR A 151 -5.45 -23.00 24.80
CA TYR A 151 -5.42 -24.34 24.22
C TYR A 151 -6.73 -24.70 23.50
N PRO A 152 -6.70 -25.63 22.53
CA PRO A 152 -7.74 -25.72 21.50
C PRO A 152 -9.14 -26.07 21.98
N ALA A 153 -9.31 -26.77 23.11
CA ALA A 153 -10.65 -27.09 23.63
C ALA A 153 -11.40 -25.84 24.16
N ARG A 154 -10.71 -24.69 24.30
CA ARG A 154 -11.30 -23.39 24.67
C ARG A 154 -11.51 -22.46 23.47
N ALA A 155 -11.21 -22.91 22.24
CA ALA A 155 -11.45 -22.11 21.04
C ALA A 155 -12.94 -22.01 20.74
N ASP A 156 -13.38 -20.86 20.22
CA ASP A 156 -14.76 -20.66 19.82
C ASP A 156 -15.08 -21.52 18.59
N PHE A 157 -14.14 -21.62 17.64
CA PHE A 157 -14.29 -22.41 16.42
C PHE A 157 -12.93 -22.85 15.85
N LEU A 158 -12.79 -24.13 15.52
CA LEU A 158 -11.67 -24.68 14.74
C LEU A 158 -12.19 -25.56 13.61
N LEU A 159 -11.61 -25.40 12.42
CA LEU A 159 -11.91 -26.21 11.24
C LEU A 159 -10.61 -26.73 10.63
N TRP A 160 -10.53 -28.04 10.43
CA TRP A 160 -9.46 -28.70 9.69
C TRP A 160 -10.04 -29.26 8.39
N LEU A 161 -9.53 -28.76 7.25
CA LEU A 161 -9.82 -29.30 5.93
C LEU A 161 -8.64 -30.17 5.43
N GLU A 162 -8.96 -31.40 5.02
CA GLU A 162 -8.02 -32.30 4.35
C GLU A 162 -8.22 -32.21 2.84
N PRO A 163 -7.15 -32.02 2.06
CA PRO A 163 -7.25 -32.03 0.61
C PRO A 163 -7.45 -33.43 0.05
N ASN A 164 -8.24 -33.52 -1.01
CA ASN A 164 -8.44 -34.73 -1.80
C ASN A 164 -7.20 -35.09 -2.65
N HIS A 165 -6.32 -34.13 -2.90
CA HIS A 165 -5.11 -34.27 -3.71
C HIS A 165 -3.82 -34.05 -2.91
N VAL A 166 -2.84 -34.94 -3.06
CA VAL A 166 -1.55 -34.90 -2.35
C VAL A 166 -0.73 -33.64 -2.64
N ALA A 167 -0.95 -33.01 -3.81
CA ALA A 167 -0.25 -31.78 -4.19
C ALA A 167 -0.74 -30.53 -3.45
N LEU A 168 -1.85 -30.61 -2.72
CA LEU A 168 -2.43 -29.51 -1.98
C LEU A 168 -2.03 -29.57 -0.50
N ASP A 169 -1.93 -28.39 0.12
CA ASP A 169 -1.66 -28.26 1.55
C ASP A 169 -2.94 -28.50 2.37
N ARG A 170 -2.81 -28.97 3.62
CA ARG A 170 -3.91 -29.01 4.60
C ARG A 170 -4.26 -27.61 5.06
N GLU A 171 -5.51 -27.38 5.46
CA GLU A 171 -5.95 -26.07 5.97
C GLU A 171 -6.44 -26.18 7.43
N LEU A 172 -6.02 -25.23 8.27
CA LEU A 172 -6.52 -25.05 9.63
C LEU A 172 -7.03 -23.62 9.80
N LEU A 173 -8.30 -23.47 10.17
CA LEU A 173 -8.93 -22.17 10.44
C LEU A 173 -9.37 -22.10 11.90
N CYS A 174 -8.96 -21.04 12.59
CA CYS A 174 -9.47 -20.65 13.90
C CYS A 174 -10.23 -19.34 13.79
N LEU A 175 -11.47 -19.31 14.29
CA LEU A 175 -12.27 -18.08 14.38
C LEU A 175 -12.54 -17.76 15.85
N GLU A 176 -12.32 -16.51 16.22
CA GLU A 176 -12.64 -15.98 17.55
C GLU A 176 -13.60 -14.79 17.41
N PHE A 177 -14.64 -14.76 18.24
CA PHE A 177 -15.74 -13.81 18.09
C PHE A 177 -15.80 -12.83 19.26
N SER A 178 -16.14 -11.57 19.00
CA SER A 178 -16.42 -10.62 20.08
C SER A 178 -17.39 -9.50 19.70
N LEU A 179 -18.19 -9.10 20.68
CA LEU A 179 -19.09 -7.96 20.61
C LEU A 179 -18.46 -6.75 21.31
N ASN A 180 -18.43 -5.57 20.67
CA ASN A 180 -17.89 -4.35 21.28
C ASN A 180 -18.88 -3.68 22.26
N GLY A 181 -20.09 -4.23 22.39
CA GLY A 181 -21.18 -3.71 23.22
C GLY A 181 -22.23 -2.99 22.38
N LEU A 182 -23.47 -3.07 22.83
CA LEU A 182 -24.59 -2.30 22.28
C LEU A 182 -24.72 -0.98 23.04
N PRO A 183 -25.30 0.09 22.45
CA PRO A 183 -25.61 1.29 23.21
C PRO A 183 -26.59 0.99 24.33
N GLU A 184 -26.32 1.51 25.54
CA GLU A 184 -27.17 1.29 26.72
C GLU A 184 -28.61 1.76 26.52
N ASN A 185 -28.80 2.80 25.70
CA ASN A 185 -30.12 3.38 25.40
C ASN A 185 -30.78 2.80 24.14
N ALA A 186 -30.20 1.78 23.51
CA ALA A 186 -30.75 1.23 22.27
C ALA A 186 -32.08 0.50 22.54
N ASP A 187 -33.09 0.81 21.73
CA ASP A 187 -34.39 0.15 21.73
C ASP A 187 -34.67 -0.40 20.34
N TYR A 188 -34.23 -1.64 20.10
CA TYR A 188 -34.38 -2.34 18.83
C TYR A 188 -35.82 -2.77 18.52
N THR A 189 -36.80 -2.38 19.33
CA THR A 189 -38.21 -2.41 18.91
C THR A 189 -38.55 -1.27 17.94
N LYS A 190 -37.66 -0.26 17.83
CA LYS A 190 -37.84 0.94 17.01
C LYS A 190 -36.84 0.98 15.84
N PRO A 191 -37.27 1.41 14.64
CA PRO A 191 -36.39 1.55 13.47
C PRO A 191 -35.15 2.42 13.70
N ASP A 192 -35.26 3.49 14.49
CA ASP A 192 -34.18 4.44 14.72
C ASP A 192 -32.94 3.80 15.36
N ALA A 193 -33.13 2.85 16.28
CA ALA A 193 -32.02 2.15 16.93
C ALA A 193 -31.19 1.31 15.93
N HIS A 194 -31.84 0.73 14.92
CA HIS A 194 -31.15 0.02 13.84
C HIS A 194 -30.39 0.99 12.92
N LEU A 195 -31.03 2.11 12.56
CA LEU A 195 -30.41 3.13 11.71
C LEU A 195 -29.18 3.75 12.38
N ASP A 196 -29.26 4.02 13.69
CA ASP A 196 -28.15 4.56 14.46
C ASP A 196 -26.97 3.59 14.57
N GLU A 197 -27.21 2.28 14.60
CA GLU A 197 -26.13 1.28 14.50
C GLU A 197 -25.47 1.30 13.12
N LEU A 198 -26.25 1.36 12.04
CA LEU A 198 -25.71 1.45 10.69
C LEU A 198 -24.90 2.74 10.46
N ARG A 199 -25.38 3.88 10.98
CA ARG A 199 -24.65 5.16 10.95
C ARG A 199 -23.36 5.09 11.76
N ARG A 200 -23.38 4.48 12.95
CA ARG A 200 -22.17 4.25 13.76
C ARG A 200 -21.15 3.40 13.00
N PHE A 201 -21.58 2.35 12.32
CA PHE A 201 -20.70 1.54 11.48
C PHE A 201 -20.12 2.32 10.29
N ALA A 202 -20.97 3.07 9.57
CA ALA A 202 -20.52 3.90 8.44
C ALA A 202 -19.48 4.93 8.89
N TRP A 203 -19.75 5.66 9.97
CA TRP A 203 -18.82 6.62 10.55
C TRP A 203 -17.53 5.96 11.03
N PHE A 204 -17.62 4.80 11.69
CA PHE A 204 -16.44 4.05 12.09
C PHE A 204 -15.57 3.65 10.88
N MET A 205 -16.19 3.21 9.78
CA MET A 205 -15.50 2.90 8.53
C MET A 205 -14.89 4.13 7.84
N GLU A 206 -15.51 5.30 7.98
CA GLU A 206 -15.00 6.58 7.48
C GLU A 206 -13.86 7.13 8.34
N SER A 207 -13.92 6.94 9.67
CA SER A 207 -12.88 7.36 10.61
C SER A 207 -11.58 6.54 10.49
N ARG A 208 -11.68 5.35 9.89
CA ARG A 208 -10.52 4.49 9.65
C ARG A 208 -9.61 5.13 8.61
N SER A 209 -8.36 5.35 8.99
CA SER A 209 -7.34 5.87 8.07
C SER A 209 -7.07 4.90 6.93
N VAL A 210 -6.38 5.38 5.88
CA VAL A 210 -5.90 4.53 4.77
C VAL A 210 -5.12 3.32 5.27
N PHE A 211 -4.44 3.43 6.42
CA PHE A 211 -3.70 2.33 7.05
C PHE A 211 -4.58 1.17 7.52
N SER A 212 -5.89 1.36 7.72
CA SER A 212 -6.83 0.28 8.05
C SER A 212 -7.02 -0.75 6.94
N ARG A 213 -6.64 -0.41 5.71
CA ARG A 213 -6.70 -1.30 4.53
C ARG A 213 -5.32 -1.88 4.19
N VAL A 214 -4.29 -1.51 4.95
CA VAL A 214 -2.91 -1.89 4.68
C VAL A 214 -2.60 -3.25 5.29
N CYS A 215 -2.09 -4.17 4.48
CA CYS A 215 -1.58 -5.45 4.97
C CYS A 215 -0.06 -5.36 5.21
N ALA A 216 0.40 -5.87 6.34
CA ALA A 216 1.83 -6.13 6.53
C ALA A 216 2.18 -7.50 5.92
N GLU A 217 3.17 -7.54 5.04
CA GLU A 217 3.67 -8.79 4.46
C GLU A 217 5.10 -9.06 4.91
N VAL A 218 5.32 -10.28 5.39
CA VAL A 218 6.60 -10.74 5.89
C VAL A 218 6.89 -12.12 5.31
N SER A 219 7.97 -12.24 4.55
CA SER A 219 8.38 -13.48 3.88
C SER A 219 9.91 -13.60 3.91
N GLY A 220 10.43 -14.58 4.64
CA GLY A 220 11.87 -14.82 4.85
C GLY A 220 12.51 -14.07 6.04
N GLU A 221 11.83 -13.09 6.64
CA GLU A 221 12.34 -12.32 7.79
C GLU A 221 11.39 -12.38 8.98
N GLY A 222 11.88 -12.33 10.22
CA GLY A 222 11.01 -12.41 11.40
C GLY A 222 10.40 -11.06 11.80
N PHE A 223 9.14 -11.07 12.27
CA PHE A 223 8.59 -9.96 13.08
C PHE A 223 9.21 -10.03 14.48
N ALA A 224 10.06 -9.06 14.83
CA ALA A 224 10.52 -8.91 16.21
C ALA A 224 9.47 -8.12 17.00
N LEU A 225 8.47 -8.82 17.53
CA LEU A 225 7.61 -8.22 18.54
C LEU A 225 8.38 -8.10 19.84
N SER A 226 8.20 -6.96 20.52
CA SER A 226 8.69 -6.82 21.89
C SER A 226 8.10 -7.95 22.74
N PRO A 227 8.91 -8.70 23.50
CA PRO A 227 8.41 -9.69 24.47
C PRO A 227 7.41 -9.10 25.47
N ARG A 228 7.41 -7.77 25.58
CA ARG A 228 6.60 -6.97 26.49
C ARG A 228 5.20 -6.68 25.94
N ILE A 229 4.85 -7.14 24.74
CA ILE A 229 3.49 -6.98 24.20
C ILE A 229 2.42 -7.58 25.13
N LYS A 230 2.73 -8.65 25.85
CA LYS A 230 1.85 -9.26 26.86
C LYS A 230 1.46 -8.30 27.99
N GLU A 231 2.36 -7.36 28.30
CA GLU A 231 2.17 -6.35 29.34
C GLU A 231 1.18 -5.25 28.88
N HIS A 232 0.95 -5.12 27.57
CA HIS A 232 0.01 -4.16 27.00
C HIS A 232 -1.33 -4.81 26.60
N LEU A 233 -1.36 -6.15 26.47
CA LEU A 233 -2.51 -6.88 25.92
C LEU A 233 -3.77 -6.71 26.76
N GLN A 234 -3.63 -6.54 28.07
CA GLN A 234 -4.76 -6.30 28.96
C GLN A 234 -5.46 -4.95 28.70
N ALA A 235 -4.72 -3.91 28.30
CA ALA A 235 -5.33 -2.62 27.96
C ALA A 235 -6.27 -2.74 26.74
N PHE A 236 -6.06 -3.76 25.90
CA PHE A 236 -6.85 -4.02 24.70
C PHE A 236 -8.06 -4.96 24.95
N THR A 237 -8.27 -5.49 26.16
CA THR A 237 -9.44 -6.35 26.46
C THR A 237 -10.77 -5.60 26.43
N SER A 238 -10.74 -4.28 26.65
CA SER A 238 -11.93 -3.44 26.78
C SER A 238 -12.35 -2.79 25.45
N ARG A 239 -11.47 -1.96 24.86
CA ARG A 239 -11.81 -1.10 23.70
C ARG A 239 -11.36 -1.64 22.34
N ASP A 240 -10.23 -2.34 22.26
CA ASP A 240 -9.69 -2.90 21.00
C ASP A 240 -9.72 -4.44 21.02
N LYS A 241 -10.95 -4.96 21.08
CA LYS A 241 -11.21 -6.41 21.11
C LYS A 241 -10.67 -7.18 19.89
N PRO A 242 -10.62 -6.61 18.67
CA PRO A 242 -10.05 -7.30 17.51
C PRO A 242 -8.64 -7.87 17.74
N LEU A 243 -7.69 -7.06 18.20
CA LEU A 243 -6.30 -7.49 18.44
C LEU A 243 -6.21 -8.54 19.55
N TYR A 244 -6.96 -8.35 20.64
CA TYR A 244 -7.01 -9.31 21.74
C TYR A 244 -7.50 -10.69 21.26
N LYS A 245 -8.60 -10.71 20.51
CA LYS A 245 -9.16 -11.94 19.91
C LYS A 245 -8.25 -12.53 18.84
N LEU A 246 -7.49 -11.71 18.11
CA LEU A 246 -6.49 -12.22 17.17
C LEU A 246 -5.35 -12.93 17.92
N CYS A 247 -4.88 -12.40 19.04
CA CYS A 247 -3.89 -13.05 19.90
C CYS A 247 -4.42 -14.37 20.48
N GLN A 248 -5.69 -14.39 20.87
CA GLN A 248 -6.40 -15.58 21.32
C GLN A 248 -6.46 -16.65 20.20
N ALA A 249 -6.92 -16.29 19.00
CA ALA A 249 -6.95 -17.19 17.84
C ALA A 249 -5.55 -17.69 17.47
N ALA A 250 -4.53 -16.83 17.52
CA ALA A 250 -3.14 -17.20 17.28
C ALA A 250 -2.62 -18.24 18.30
N SER A 251 -3.00 -18.10 19.58
CA SER A 251 -2.72 -19.11 20.61
C SER A 251 -3.33 -20.45 20.26
N TYR A 252 -4.61 -20.48 19.87
CA TYR A 252 -5.30 -21.72 19.53
C TYR A 252 -4.74 -22.39 18.29
N VAL A 253 -4.43 -21.64 17.23
CA VAL A 253 -3.75 -22.18 16.04
C VAL A 253 -2.42 -22.84 16.44
N GLN A 254 -1.59 -22.12 17.20
CA GLN A 254 -0.25 -22.58 17.56
C GLN A 254 -0.27 -23.81 18.48
N THR A 255 -1.15 -23.84 19.47
CA THR A 255 -1.27 -25.01 20.37
C THR A 255 -1.92 -26.20 19.67
N THR A 256 -2.89 -25.98 18.77
CA THR A 256 -3.48 -27.05 17.93
C THR A 256 -2.41 -27.72 17.08
N LEU A 257 -1.59 -26.95 16.37
CA LEU A 257 -0.57 -27.51 15.47
C LEU A 257 0.54 -28.21 16.22
N ARG A 258 0.95 -27.69 17.38
CA ARG A 258 1.88 -28.41 18.28
C ARG A 258 1.31 -29.75 18.74
N TRP A 259 0.04 -29.77 19.13
CA TRP A 259 -0.63 -30.99 19.53
C TRP A 259 -0.72 -31.99 18.36
N LEU A 260 -1.15 -31.55 17.18
CA LEU A 260 -1.21 -32.38 15.98
C LEU A 260 0.17 -32.94 15.58
N SER A 261 1.24 -32.14 15.66
CA SER A 261 2.63 -32.63 15.44
C SER A 261 3.01 -33.70 16.47
N SER A 262 2.68 -33.53 17.75
CA SER A 262 2.92 -34.57 18.77
C SER A 262 2.11 -35.86 18.56
N LYS A 263 1.11 -35.83 17.67
CA LYS A 263 0.33 -36.99 17.24
C LYS A 263 0.76 -37.53 15.85
N GLY A 264 1.83 -36.98 15.27
CA GLY A 264 2.38 -37.42 13.98
C GLY A 264 1.65 -36.88 12.74
N CYS A 265 0.90 -35.77 12.87
CA CYS A 265 0.19 -35.14 11.75
C CYS A 265 1.01 -34.03 11.07
N ASP A 266 2.33 -34.02 11.20
CA ASP A 266 3.26 -33.04 10.60
C ASP A 266 3.93 -33.52 9.31
N ASP A 267 3.41 -34.60 8.71
CA ASP A 267 3.87 -35.19 7.45
C ASP A 267 3.59 -34.31 6.21
N ARG A 268 2.69 -33.32 6.34
CA ARG A 268 2.30 -32.38 5.28
C ARG A 268 2.21 -30.96 5.80
N THR A 269 2.42 -30.01 4.88
CA THR A 269 2.26 -28.58 5.14
C THR A 269 0.83 -28.26 5.57
N PHE A 270 0.71 -27.44 6.62
CA PHE A 270 -0.55 -26.82 7.05
C PHE A 270 -0.56 -25.33 6.74
N ASN A 271 -1.52 -24.87 5.95
CA ASN A 271 -1.88 -23.47 5.85
C ASN A 271 -2.82 -23.14 7.03
N ALA A 272 -2.30 -22.43 8.03
CA ALA A 272 -3.05 -22.11 9.22
C ALA A 272 -3.44 -20.63 9.24
N ARG A 273 -4.70 -20.35 9.61
CA ARG A 273 -5.27 -19.00 9.67
C ARG A 273 -5.96 -18.76 11.01
N ALA A 274 -5.52 -17.70 11.70
CA ALA A 274 -6.21 -17.10 12.82
C ALA A 274 -7.08 -15.93 12.31
N LEU A 275 -8.34 -15.88 12.72
CA LEU A 275 -9.26 -14.80 12.39
C LEU A 275 -9.96 -14.28 13.66
N SER A 276 -9.97 -12.96 13.81
CA SER A 276 -10.77 -12.26 14.80
C SER A 276 -11.96 -11.62 14.09
N ILE A 277 -13.17 -11.89 14.58
CA ILE A 277 -14.43 -11.38 14.03
C ILE A 277 -15.11 -10.53 15.09
N THR A 278 -15.37 -9.27 14.75
CA THR A 278 -16.19 -8.37 15.55
C THR A 278 -17.26 -7.69 14.69
N GLN A 279 -18.23 -7.02 15.32
CA GLN A 279 -19.20 -6.18 14.60
C GLN A 279 -18.56 -5.09 13.73
N ASN A 280 -17.30 -4.74 14.02
CA ASN A 280 -16.55 -3.67 13.37
C ASN A 280 -15.62 -4.17 12.24
N GLY A 281 -15.60 -5.48 11.98
CA GLY A 281 -14.82 -6.08 10.89
C GLY A 281 -13.92 -7.24 11.33
N PHE A 282 -12.93 -7.52 10.48
CA PHE A 282 -12.09 -8.71 10.53
C PHE A 282 -10.61 -8.37 10.68
N GLU A 283 -9.90 -9.16 11.48
CA GLU A 283 -8.44 -9.19 11.48
C GLU A 283 -7.96 -10.62 11.25
N SER A 284 -6.89 -10.78 10.47
CA SER A 284 -6.40 -12.11 10.10
C SER A 284 -4.88 -12.19 10.15
N LEU A 285 -4.40 -13.34 10.60
CA LEU A 285 -3.02 -13.75 10.50
C LEU A 285 -2.95 -15.15 9.91
N CYS A 286 -2.00 -15.41 9.00
CA CYS A 286 -1.81 -16.73 8.40
C CYS A 286 -0.34 -17.09 8.27
N ALA A 287 -0.02 -18.38 8.43
CA ALA A 287 1.32 -18.93 8.27
C ALA A 287 1.25 -20.37 7.73
N LYS A 288 2.35 -20.81 7.10
CA LYS A 288 2.53 -22.19 6.65
C LYS A 288 3.38 -22.97 7.63
N PHE A 289 2.81 -23.98 8.27
CA PHE A 289 3.50 -24.87 9.20
C PHE A 289 3.98 -26.13 8.49
N PHE A 290 5.03 -26.76 9.04
CA PHE A 290 5.60 -28.03 8.56
C PHE A 290 6.09 -27.98 7.09
N THR A 291 6.64 -26.84 6.69
CA THR A 291 7.24 -26.63 5.36
C THR A 291 8.62 -27.27 5.25
N LYS A 292 8.95 -27.83 4.07
CA LYS A 292 10.25 -28.49 3.81
C LYS A 292 11.40 -27.51 3.49
N ASP A 293 11.10 -26.38 2.84
CA ASP A 293 12.12 -25.54 2.19
C ASP A 293 12.62 -24.34 3.02
N ALA A 294 11.98 -24.04 4.15
CA ALA A 294 12.40 -23.12 5.22
C ALA A 294 11.23 -22.91 6.20
N MET A 295 11.50 -22.57 7.47
CA MET A 295 10.47 -22.19 8.43
C MET A 295 9.82 -20.86 8.02
N ASP A 296 8.50 -20.84 7.91
CA ASP A 296 7.75 -19.61 7.66
C ASP A 296 7.90 -18.63 8.84
N PRO A 297 8.45 -17.43 8.66
CA PRO A 297 8.68 -16.50 9.76
C PRO A 297 7.40 -16.03 10.45
N ARG A 298 6.24 -16.13 9.77
CA ARG A 298 4.93 -15.78 10.35
C ARG A 298 4.54 -16.73 11.48
N ILE A 299 5.13 -17.93 11.54
CA ILE A 299 4.98 -18.86 12.68
C ILE A 299 5.45 -18.19 13.97
N ALA A 300 6.60 -17.51 13.95
CA ALA A 300 7.13 -16.83 15.12
C ALA A 300 6.20 -15.71 15.60
N LEU A 301 5.54 -15.00 14.67
CA LEU A 301 4.54 -13.98 15.01
C LEU A 301 3.32 -14.60 15.67
N ILE A 302 2.74 -15.66 15.08
CA ILE A 302 1.61 -16.40 15.69
C ILE A 302 2.00 -16.90 17.08
N GLU A 303 3.21 -17.44 17.24
CA GLU A 303 3.70 -17.94 18.51
C GLU A 303 3.86 -16.83 19.55
N ASN A 304 4.45 -15.69 19.19
CA ASN A 304 4.65 -14.57 20.12
C ASN A 304 3.32 -13.98 20.59
N LEU A 305 2.36 -13.80 19.68
CA LEU A 305 1.01 -13.32 20.03
C LEU A 305 0.26 -14.35 20.89
N GLY A 306 0.36 -15.64 20.55
CA GLY A 306 -0.27 -16.71 21.31
C GLY A 306 0.31 -16.84 22.72
N ARG A 307 1.64 -16.75 22.86
CA ARG A 307 2.31 -16.70 24.19
C ARG A 307 1.86 -15.48 24.98
N ALA A 308 1.77 -14.30 24.35
CA ALA A 308 1.31 -13.10 25.02
C ALA A 308 -0.09 -13.28 25.62
N TYR A 309 -1.03 -13.84 24.86
CA TYR A 309 -2.38 -14.15 25.35
C TYR A 309 -2.38 -15.11 26.55
N ARG A 310 -1.57 -16.19 26.50
CA ARG A 310 -1.50 -17.18 27.57
C ARG A 310 -0.87 -16.63 28.84
N ASP A 311 0.18 -15.83 28.69
CA ASP A 311 0.94 -15.24 29.81
C ASP A 311 0.24 -14.03 30.44
N THR A 312 -0.73 -13.40 29.76
CA THR A 312 -1.48 -12.27 30.34
C THR A 312 -2.38 -12.78 31.47
N GLU A 313 -2.23 -12.22 32.66
CA GLU A 313 -3.16 -12.45 33.76
C GLU A 313 -4.43 -11.61 33.56
N LYS A 314 -5.60 -12.19 33.80
CA LYS A 314 -6.87 -11.43 33.72
C LYS A 314 -7.13 -10.83 35.09
N THR A 315 -6.92 -9.53 35.24
CA THR A 315 -7.33 -8.81 36.46
C THR A 315 -8.87 -8.78 36.53
N PRO A 316 -9.48 -8.87 37.72
CA PRO A 316 -10.93 -8.73 37.88
C PRO A 316 -11.43 -7.42 37.28
N ASP A 317 -12.53 -7.48 36.53
CA ASP A 317 -13.05 -6.36 35.71
C ASP A 317 -13.59 -5.16 36.56
N CYS A 318 -13.51 -5.23 37.90
CA CYS A 318 -13.97 -4.20 38.86
C CYS A 318 -12.84 -3.61 39.72
N ASP A 319 -11.59 -3.94 39.44
CA ASP A 319 -10.43 -3.43 40.18
C ASP A 319 -9.86 -2.20 39.46
N GLU A 320 -10.49 -1.04 39.69
CA GLU A 320 -10.10 0.24 39.09
C GLU A 320 -8.67 0.63 39.48
N GLU A 321 -8.23 0.33 40.70
CA GLU A 321 -6.88 0.59 41.19
C GLU A 321 -5.86 -0.28 40.43
N ALA A 322 -6.14 -1.56 40.25
CA ALA A 322 -5.28 -2.42 39.43
C ALA A 322 -5.30 -2.02 37.94
N LEU A 323 -6.43 -1.56 37.39
CA LEU A 323 -6.46 -1.02 36.02
C LEU A 323 -5.63 0.25 35.89
N GLU A 324 -5.73 1.18 36.85
CA GLU A 324 -4.90 2.38 36.91
C GLU A 324 -3.42 2.02 37.02
N ASP A 325 -3.06 1.04 37.83
CA ASP A 325 -1.69 0.54 37.94
C ASP A 325 -1.20 -0.07 36.62
N HIS A 326 -2.04 -0.82 35.90
CA HIS A 326 -1.71 -1.33 34.57
C HIS A 326 -1.58 -0.21 33.53
N ILE A 327 -2.44 0.81 33.56
CA ILE A 327 -2.35 1.97 32.69
C ILE A 327 -1.07 2.75 32.99
N ARG A 328 -0.78 3.03 34.27
CA ARG A 328 0.46 3.68 34.72
C ARG A 328 1.67 2.87 34.30
N PHE A 329 1.65 1.55 34.51
CA PHE A 329 2.71 0.66 34.08
C PHE A 329 2.90 0.72 32.56
N ALA A 330 1.84 0.54 31.77
CA ALA A 330 1.91 0.61 30.31
C ALA A 330 2.44 1.97 29.84
N PHE A 331 1.96 3.07 30.41
CA PHE A 331 2.42 4.42 30.13
C PHE A 331 3.91 4.58 30.44
N ASP A 332 4.32 4.21 31.64
CA ASP A 332 5.68 4.38 32.13
C ASP A 332 6.68 3.52 31.34
N LYS A 333 6.20 2.40 30.81
CA LYS A 333 6.93 1.53 29.91
C LYS A 333 7.00 2.06 28.47
N ILE A 334 5.92 2.65 27.94
CA ILE A 334 5.95 3.37 26.66
C ILE A 334 6.96 4.51 26.77
N ARG A 335 6.89 5.31 27.84
CA ARG A 335 7.84 6.38 28.16
C ARG A 335 9.29 5.89 28.17
N LYS A 336 9.58 4.77 28.84
CA LYS A 336 10.92 4.14 28.86
C LYS A 336 11.36 3.59 27.51
N ALA A 337 10.42 3.27 26.61
CA ALA A 337 10.70 2.80 25.26
C ALA A 337 10.89 3.93 24.25
N LEU A 338 10.55 5.18 24.60
CA LEU A 338 10.83 6.35 23.77
C LEU A 338 12.34 6.50 23.54
N PRO A 339 12.76 7.11 22.41
CA PRO A 339 14.14 7.53 22.21
C PRO A 339 14.67 8.27 23.45
N LYS A 340 15.92 7.99 23.85
CA LYS A 340 16.52 8.57 25.06
C LYS A 340 16.39 10.09 25.13
N VAL A 341 16.48 10.76 23.97
CA VAL A 341 16.33 12.21 23.82
C VAL A 341 14.93 12.66 24.25
N ILE A 342 13.88 12.02 23.74
CA ILE A 342 12.48 12.30 24.07
C ILE A 342 12.20 11.92 25.54
N SER A 343 12.65 10.75 25.99
CA SER A 343 12.45 10.32 27.39
C SER A 343 13.11 11.27 28.40
N LYS A 344 14.24 11.90 28.06
CA LYS A 344 14.91 12.88 28.92
C LYS A 344 14.10 14.17 29.01
N GLN A 345 13.66 14.69 27.87
CA GLN A 345 12.79 15.88 27.83
C GLN A 345 11.50 15.65 28.62
N PHE A 346 10.91 14.46 28.50
CA PHE A 346 9.74 14.09 29.29
C PHE A 346 10.00 14.12 30.81
N LEU A 347 11.16 13.67 31.28
CA LEU A 347 11.54 13.74 32.70
C LEU A 347 11.81 15.18 33.18
N GLU A 348 12.24 16.05 32.28
CA GLU A 348 12.51 17.46 32.55
C GLU A 348 11.22 18.31 32.59
N MET A 349 10.10 17.77 32.08
CA MET A 349 8.78 18.38 32.24
C MET A 349 8.33 18.25 33.70
N ARG A 350 8.55 19.31 34.47
CA ARG A 350 8.31 19.36 35.93
C ARG A 350 6.86 19.67 36.32
N GLU A 351 6.05 20.16 35.38
CA GLU A 351 4.66 20.55 35.67
C GLU A 351 3.71 19.39 35.44
N ILE A 352 3.12 18.90 36.52
CA ILE A 352 1.91 18.09 36.46
C ILE A 352 0.80 19.07 36.07
N PRO A 353 0.15 18.89 34.92
CA PRO A 353 -0.84 19.84 34.49
C PRO A 353 -2.09 19.77 35.35
N ASP A 354 -2.71 20.93 35.58
CA ASP A 354 -3.95 21.02 36.34
C ASP A 354 -5.09 20.31 35.60
N PRO A 355 -5.90 19.49 36.29
CA PRO A 355 -7.07 18.86 35.71
C PRO A 355 -8.02 19.89 35.10
N GLY A 356 -8.51 19.62 33.89
CA GLY A 356 -9.44 20.50 33.18
C GLY A 356 -8.80 21.54 32.26
N ASN A 357 -7.47 21.57 32.11
CA ASN A 357 -6.79 22.39 31.11
C ASN A 357 -6.31 21.58 29.91
N SER A 358 -6.21 22.22 28.75
CA SER A 358 -5.57 21.61 27.57
C SER A 358 -4.08 21.37 27.84
N LEU A 359 -3.55 20.23 27.39
CA LEU A 359 -2.14 19.86 27.58
C LEU A 359 -1.34 20.06 26.30
N ALA A 360 -0.13 20.58 26.44
CA ALA A 360 0.79 20.79 25.35
C ALA A 360 2.16 20.17 25.69
N PHE A 361 2.48 19.03 25.08
CA PHE A 361 3.80 18.43 25.16
C PHE A 361 4.59 18.70 23.88
N ASN A 362 5.80 19.23 24.05
CA ASN A 362 6.69 19.59 22.95
C ASN A 362 7.99 18.83 23.12
N PHE A 363 8.32 17.98 22.15
CA PHE A 363 9.59 17.28 22.11
C PHE A 363 10.32 17.62 20.82
N THR A 364 11.64 17.57 20.88
CA THR A 364 12.49 17.78 19.70
C THR A 364 13.58 16.73 19.69
N GLU A 365 13.89 16.13 18.55
CA GLU A 365 15.07 15.30 18.41
C GLU A 365 15.84 15.63 17.14
N ASP A 366 17.15 15.46 17.23
CA ASP A 366 18.06 15.59 16.10
C ASP A 366 18.50 14.21 15.66
N VAL A 367 18.15 13.85 14.44
CA VAL A 367 18.62 12.63 13.78
C VAL A 367 19.82 13.01 12.92
N GLU A 368 20.96 12.38 13.17
CA GLU A 368 22.24 12.67 12.51
C GLU A 368 22.85 11.40 11.89
N GLY A 369 23.94 11.56 11.14
CA GLY A 369 24.65 10.45 10.50
C GLY A 369 24.12 10.07 9.13
N PHE A 370 23.35 10.98 8.51
CA PHE A 370 22.97 10.87 7.11
C PHE A 370 24.17 11.16 6.21
N LEU A 371 24.29 10.39 5.12
CA LEU A 371 25.24 10.70 4.06
C LEU A 371 24.52 11.49 2.95
N ASN A 372 24.95 12.74 2.73
CA ASN A 372 24.48 13.54 1.61
C ASN A 372 24.95 12.91 0.28
N PRO A 373 24.13 12.89 -0.79
CA PRO A 373 24.57 12.43 -2.11
C PRO A 373 25.87 13.05 -2.64
N MET A 374 26.16 14.29 -2.26
CA MET A 374 27.37 15.04 -2.61
C MET A 374 28.47 14.93 -1.56
N ALA A 375 28.24 14.26 -0.44
CA ALA A 375 29.30 13.96 0.52
C ALA A 375 30.36 13.11 -0.17
N THR A 376 31.62 13.45 0.07
CA THR A 376 32.78 12.82 -0.53
C THR A 376 33.41 11.77 0.38
N MET A 377 34.08 10.80 -0.23
CA MET A 377 34.85 9.75 0.44
C MET A 377 36.14 9.49 -0.34
N SER A 378 37.12 8.84 0.29
CA SER A 378 38.31 8.41 -0.45
C SER A 378 37.96 7.35 -1.49
N TRP A 379 38.74 7.28 -2.57
CA TRP A 379 38.59 6.27 -3.62
C TRP A 379 38.56 4.84 -3.07
N GLN A 380 39.49 4.52 -2.16
CA GLN A 380 39.56 3.21 -1.51
C GLN A 380 38.33 2.91 -0.66
N GLN A 381 37.80 3.91 0.05
CA GLN A 381 36.58 3.76 0.83
C GLN A 381 35.36 3.53 -0.07
N ALA A 382 35.24 4.25 -1.18
CA ALA A 382 34.17 4.06 -2.16
C ALA A 382 34.16 2.62 -2.70
N LEU A 383 35.32 2.11 -3.13
CA LEU A 383 35.46 0.74 -3.63
C LEU A 383 35.31 -0.33 -2.54
N SER A 384 35.57 0.00 -1.27
CA SER A 384 35.33 -0.94 -0.15
C SER A 384 33.84 -1.26 0.04
N TRP A 385 32.95 -0.35 -0.38
CA TRP A 385 31.50 -0.57 -0.31
C TRP A 385 30.95 -1.43 -1.44
N VAL A 386 31.73 -1.63 -2.52
CA VAL A 386 31.39 -2.54 -3.61
C VAL A 386 31.67 -3.97 -3.15
N ASN A 387 30.59 -4.76 -2.99
CA ASN A 387 30.71 -6.17 -2.63
C ASN A 387 31.42 -6.96 -3.75
N SER A 388 32.39 -7.79 -3.39
CA SER A 388 32.92 -8.83 -4.25
C SER A 388 32.12 -10.11 -4.00
N ASP A 389 31.00 -10.27 -4.72
CA ASP A 389 30.11 -11.44 -4.70
C ASP A 389 30.13 -12.11 -6.08
N GLN A 390 30.15 -13.44 -6.13
CA GLN A 390 30.18 -14.19 -7.40
C GLN A 390 28.99 -13.87 -8.30
N ASN A 391 27.78 -13.69 -7.74
CA ASN A 391 26.60 -13.36 -8.53
C ASN A 391 26.73 -11.98 -9.18
N ILE A 392 27.39 -11.03 -8.51
CA ILE A 392 27.63 -9.69 -9.06
C ILE A 392 28.70 -9.79 -10.15
N ALA A 393 29.76 -10.57 -9.92
CA ALA A 393 30.79 -10.82 -10.92
C ALA A 393 30.22 -11.49 -12.18
N ASP A 394 29.33 -12.47 -12.02
CA ASP A 394 28.65 -13.16 -13.12
C ASP A 394 27.75 -12.20 -13.91
N PHE A 395 27.04 -11.29 -13.22
CA PHE A 395 26.23 -10.27 -13.87
C PHE A 395 27.10 -9.27 -14.66
N LEU A 396 28.14 -8.72 -14.03
CA LEU A 396 29.01 -7.69 -14.61
C LEU A 396 30.03 -8.25 -15.60
N ARG A 397 30.27 -9.58 -15.58
CA ARG A 397 31.26 -10.32 -16.38
C ARG A 397 32.71 -9.91 -16.12
N LEU A 398 32.92 -9.23 -15.01
CA LEU A 398 34.19 -8.66 -14.54
C LEU A 398 34.17 -8.67 -13.02
N ASP A 399 35.33 -8.51 -12.40
CA ASP A 399 35.37 -8.25 -10.96
C ASP A 399 34.55 -6.98 -10.65
N PRO A 400 33.63 -7.02 -9.65
CA PRO A 400 32.75 -5.90 -9.38
C PRO A 400 33.48 -4.59 -9.06
N LYS A 401 34.62 -4.66 -8.35
CA LYS A 401 35.40 -3.46 -8.00
C LYS A 401 36.09 -2.90 -9.22
N THR A 402 36.64 -3.76 -10.09
CA THR A 402 37.22 -3.35 -11.36
C THR A 402 36.18 -2.67 -12.26
N ALA A 403 35.02 -3.30 -12.47
CA ALA A 403 33.96 -2.76 -13.34
C ALA A 403 33.45 -1.38 -12.87
N VAL A 404 33.25 -1.21 -11.55
CA VAL A 404 32.84 0.08 -10.97
C VAL A 404 33.98 1.09 -11.01
N SER A 405 35.22 0.68 -10.73
CA SER A 405 36.39 1.56 -10.75
C SER A 405 36.66 2.14 -12.14
N GLU A 406 36.55 1.32 -13.20
CA GLU A 406 36.70 1.77 -14.58
C GLU A 406 35.64 2.82 -14.96
N ALA A 407 34.38 2.57 -14.62
CA ALA A 407 33.29 3.53 -14.85
C ALA A 407 33.40 4.79 -13.99
N LEU A 408 34.02 4.69 -12.81
CA LEU A 408 34.23 5.82 -11.91
C LEU A 408 35.36 6.73 -12.39
N ALA A 409 36.44 6.16 -12.95
CA ALA A 409 37.61 6.89 -13.44
C ALA A 409 37.31 7.86 -14.59
N GLU A 410 36.21 7.63 -15.31
CA GLU A 410 35.71 8.54 -16.35
C GLU A 410 35.07 9.82 -15.78
N ARG A 411 34.71 9.80 -14.49
CA ARG A 411 33.94 10.88 -13.83
C ARG A 411 34.77 11.60 -12.77
N VAL A 412 35.62 10.86 -12.06
CA VAL A 412 36.46 11.35 -10.98
C VAL A 412 37.87 10.85 -11.22
N GLU A 413 38.87 11.74 -11.12
CA GLU A 413 40.28 11.31 -11.21
C GLU A 413 40.61 10.32 -10.09
N ILE A 414 41.43 9.32 -10.41
CA ILE A 414 41.87 8.30 -9.47
C ILE A 414 42.53 8.98 -8.25
N ASP A 415 42.26 8.45 -7.06
CA ASP A 415 42.72 8.96 -5.75
C ASP A 415 42.18 10.33 -5.32
N LYS A 416 41.28 10.96 -6.07
CA LYS A 416 40.50 12.11 -5.57
C LYS A 416 39.31 11.67 -4.72
N GLU A 417 38.77 12.64 -4.01
CA GLU A 417 37.52 12.50 -3.28
C GLU A 417 36.35 12.20 -4.23
N VAL A 418 35.66 11.10 -3.96
CA VAL A 418 34.55 10.57 -4.75
C VAL A 418 33.24 10.94 -4.09
N PRO A 419 32.31 11.66 -4.74
CA PRO A 419 30.94 11.84 -4.24
C PRO A 419 30.13 10.53 -4.28
N LEU A 420 29.24 10.32 -3.30
CA LEU A 420 28.35 9.15 -3.29
C LEU A 420 27.52 9.03 -4.58
N ARG A 421 27.05 10.17 -5.09
CA ARG A 421 26.32 10.28 -6.36
C ARG A 421 27.11 9.74 -7.55
N ASP A 422 28.42 9.99 -7.58
CA ASP A 422 29.27 9.54 -8.69
C ASP A 422 29.61 8.06 -8.57
N LEU A 423 29.78 7.53 -7.34
CA LEU A 423 29.86 6.09 -7.09
C LEU A 423 28.59 5.37 -7.57
N HIS A 424 27.41 5.90 -7.22
CA HIS A 424 26.14 5.36 -7.70
C HIS A 424 26.05 5.41 -9.24
N ALA A 425 26.38 6.55 -9.85
CA ALA A 425 26.38 6.69 -11.31
C ALA A 425 27.33 5.69 -11.98
N ALA A 426 28.54 5.53 -11.47
CA ALA A 426 29.52 4.57 -11.98
C ALA A 426 28.99 3.12 -11.94
N ALA A 427 28.31 2.73 -10.86
CA ALA A 427 27.68 1.42 -10.77
C ALA A 427 26.53 1.22 -11.78
N VAL A 428 25.72 2.25 -12.04
CA VAL A 428 24.68 2.21 -13.08
C VAL A 428 25.33 2.00 -14.45
N MET A 429 26.38 2.77 -14.75
CA MET A 429 27.12 2.65 -16.02
C MET A 429 27.73 1.25 -16.18
N ALA A 430 28.35 0.70 -15.14
CA ALA A 430 28.91 -0.65 -15.15
C ALA A 430 27.81 -1.70 -15.44
N GLY A 431 26.64 -1.58 -14.79
CA GLY A 431 25.49 -2.45 -15.05
C GLY A 431 24.95 -2.36 -16.47
N MET A 432 24.88 -1.14 -17.05
CA MET A 432 24.46 -0.94 -18.44
C MET A 432 25.49 -1.48 -19.44
N ARG A 433 26.79 -1.30 -19.18
CA ARG A 433 27.90 -1.82 -20.01
C ARG A 433 27.95 -3.34 -20.07
N ALA A 434 27.54 -4.02 -18.99
CA ALA A 434 27.47 -5.48 -18.93
C ALA A 434 26.40 -6.10 -19.84
N SER A 435 25.52 -5.28 -20.45
CA SER A 435 24.47 -5.76 -21.33
C SER A 435 25.00 -6.32 -22.65
N VAL A 436 24.39 -7.41 -23.12
CA VAL A 436 24.78 -8.08 -24.37
C VAL A 436 23.60 -8.35 -25.29
N PRO A 437 23.85 -8.50 -26.60
CA PRO A 437 22.83 -8.90 -27.54
C PRO A 437 22.16 -10.22 -27.16
N GLY A 438 20.85 -10.32 -27.34
CA GLY A 438 20.08 -11.56 -27.16
C GLY A 438 19.70 -11.88 -25.71
N GLN A 439 19.92 -10.95 -24.77
CA GLN A 439 19.49 -11.08 -23.38
C GLN A 439 18.81 -9.79 -22.91
N VAL A 440 17.88 -9.93 -21.95
CA VAL A 440 17.33 -8.77 -21.22
C VAL A 440 18.17 -8.57 -19.97
N THR A 441 18.95 -7.49 -19.93
CA THR A 441 19.69 -7.05 -18.76
C THR A 441 18.76 -6.24 -17.86
N VAL A 442 18.66 -6.59 -16.57
CA VAL A 442 17.74 -5.92 -15.64
C VAL A 442 18.51 -5.22 -14.52
N LEU A 443 18.22 -3.95 -14.29
CA LEU A 443 18.81 -3.13 -13.22
C LEU A 443 17.72 -2.66 -12.25
N GLY A 444 17.93 -2.86 -10.94
CA GLY A 444 17.13 -2.28 -9.87
C GLY A 444 17.83 -1.05 -9.29
N LEU A 445 17.29 0.14 -9.50
CA LEU A 445 17.85 1.41 -8.99
C LEU A 445 17.08 1.86 -7.75
N GLU A 446 17.60 1.46 -6.59
CA GLU A 446 16.96 1.50 -5.27
C GLU A 446 17.61 2.60 -4.42
N GLY A 447 17.44 3.84 -4.86
CA GLY A 447 18.11 4.99 -4.27
C GLY A 447 17.17 6.15 -3.98
N ASN A 448 17.48 6.91 -2.94
CA ASN A 448 16.68 8.06 -2.52
C ASN A 448 16.64 9.17 -3.60
N PRO A 449 15.63 10.05 -3.58
CA PRO A 449 15.59 11.22 -4.47
C PRO A 449 16.90 12.03 -4.38
N GLY A 450 17.37 12.54 -5.52
CA GLY A 450 18.61 13.34 -5.59
C GLY A 450 19.90 12.56 -5.83
N ILE A 451 19.93 11.23 -5.69
CA ILE A 451 21.14 10.42 -5.93
C ILE A 451 21.54 10.30 -7.42
N GLY A 452 20.71 10.81 -8.35
CA GLY A 452 21.05 10.87 -9.77
C GLY A 452 20.74 9.62 -10.59
N LYS A 453 19.74 8.81 -10.22
CA LYS A 453 19.31 7.58 -10.94
C LYS A 453 19.06 7.83 -12.43
N THR A 454 18.11 8.71 -12.74
CA THR A 454 17.74 9.06 -14.12
C THR A 454 18.88 9.79 -14.83
N THR A 455 19.63 10.64 -14.11
CA THR A 455 20.78 11.37 -14.66
C THR A 455 21.88 10.41 -15.13
N ALA A 456 22.18 9.34 -14.39
CA ALA A 456 23.18 8.37 -14.78
C ALA A 456 22.81 7.65 -16.10
N VAL A 457 21.53 7.27 -16.24
CA VAL A 457 21.00 6.64 -17.47
C VAL A 457 21.04 7.62 -18.65
N VAL A 458 20.62 8.87 -18.44
CA VAL A 458 20.64 9.91 -19.48
C VAL A 458 22.07 10.18 -19.96
N ASN A 459 23.04 10.27 -19.05
CA ASN A 459 24.44 10.48 -19.40
C ASN A 459 25.00 9.31 -20.22
N TYR A 460 24.73 8.06 -19.80
CA TYR A 460 25.10 6.87 -20.58
C TYR A 460 24.60 6.94 -22.02
N LEU A 461 23.33 7.36 -22.22
CA LEU A 461 22.72 7.43 -23.54
C LEU A 461 23.30 8.58 -24.39
N LYS A 462 23.63 9.72 -23.78
CA LYS A 462 24.27 10.85 -24.47
C LYS A 462 25.69 10.54 -24.93
N GLU A 463 26.42 9.75 -24.15
CA GLU A 463 27.78 9.31 -24.45
C GLU A 463 27.80 8.12 -25.44
N SER A 464 26.63 7.58 -25.81
CA SER A 464 26.54 6.45 -26.72
C SER A 464 26.60 6.90 -28.18
N ASP A 465 27.64 6.46 -28.90
CA ASP A 465 27.74 6.64 -30.36
C ASP A 465 26.77 5.73 -31.14
N GLY A 466 26.15 4.75 -30.48
CA GLY A 466 25.23 3.79 -31.06
C GLY A 466 23.79 4.31 -31.13
N GLY A 467 23.00 3.77 -32.07
CA GLY A 467 21.57 4.05 -32.12
C GLY A 467 20.78 3.32 -31.03
N PHE A 468 19.86 4.04 -30.39
CA PHE A 468 19.06 3.51 -29.28
C PHE A 468 17.59 3.96 -29.33
N LEU A 469 16.73 3.14 -28.73
CA LEU A 469 15.35 3.49 -28.38
C LEU A 469 15.24 3.47 -26.86
N PHE A 470 14.98 4.63 -26.26
CA PHE A 470 14.78 4.78 -24.82
C PHE A 470 13.30 5.06 -24.51
N LEU A 471 12.62 4.13 -23.83
CA LEU A 471 11.28 4.33 -23.31
C LEU A 471 11.35 4.65 -21.81
N TYR A 472 11.09 5.90 -21.45
CA TYR A 472 11.00 6.35 -20.06
C TYR A 472 9.53 6.44 -19.63
N VAL A 473 9.18 5.74 -18.55
CA VAL A 473 7.82 5.71 -18.03
C VAL A 473 7.84 6.10 -16.56
N SER A 474 7.12 7.16 -16.22
CA SER A 474 6.96 7.63 -14.85
C SER A 474 5.51 8.08 -14.63
N PRO A 475 4.95 7.92 -13.42
CA PRO A 475 3.69 8.58 -13.04
C PRO A 475 3.78 10.11 -13.08
N ARG A 476 4.99 10.70 -13.05
CA ARG A 476 5.20 12.15 -12.99
C ARG A 476 5.41 12.75 -14.38
N VAL A 477 4.36 13.38 -14.92
CA VAL A 477 4.40 14.08 -16.22
C VAL A 477 5.50 15.16 -16.28
N ILE A 478 5.77 15.85 -15.17
CA ILE A 478 6.83 16.88 -15.12
C ILE A 478 8.23 16.25 -15.28
N ILE A 479 8.48 15.09 -14.67
CA ILE A 479 9.79 14.41 -14.84
C ILE A 479 9.94 13.92 -16.27
N ASN A 480 8.86 13.47 -16.91
CA ASN A 480 8.88 13.11 -18.33
C ASN A 480 9.33 14.30 -19.20
N ASP A 481 8.86 15.51 -18.90
CA ASP A 481 9.23 16.73 -19.61
C ASP A 481 10.72 17.08 -19.39
N ASP A 482 11.20 17.01 -18.15
CA ASP A 482 12.63 17.21 -17.82
C ASP A 482 13.54 16.21 -18.54
N VAL A 483 13.14 14.94 -18.61
CA VAL A 483 13.90 13.91 -19.35
C VAL A 483 13.94 14.23 -20.84
N THR A 484 12.81 14.66 -21.43
CA THR A 484 12.80 15.07 -22.84
C THR A 484 13.65 16.31 -23.09
N GLU A 485 13.55 17.36 -22.28
CA GLU A 485 14.34 18.58 -22.48
C GLU A 485 15.85 18.29 -22.36
N ASN A 486 16.24 17.52 -21.34
CA ASN A 486 17.63 17.17 -21.12
C ASN A 486 18.23 16.33 -22.26
N LEU A 487 17.44 15.45 -22.90
CA LEU A 487 17.93 14.63 -24.01
C LEU A 487 17.82 15.35 -25.36
N ALA A 488 16.80 16.17 -25.58
CA ALA A 488 16.58 16.90 -26.82
C ALA A 488 17.57 18.05 -27.02
N ARG A 489 17.99 18.72 -25.93
CA ARG A 489 18.79 19.95 -26.02
C ARG A 489 20.00 19.90 -25.11
N ASP A 490 21.09 20.49 -25.59
CA ASP A 490 22.25 20.74 -24.75
C ASP A 490 21.93 21.85 -23.73
N ARG A 491 22.35 21.65 -22.48
CA ARG A 491 21.93 22.50 -21.36
C ARG A 491 22.57 23.89 -21.42
N GLN A 492 23.79 23.99 -21.97
CA GLN A 492 24.54 25.25 -22.04
C GLN A 492 24.21 26.03 -23.31
N SER A 493 24.22 25.36 -24.46
CA SER A 493 24.02 25.98 -25.77
C SER A 493 22.55 26.06 -26.22
N LYS A 494 21.65 25.32 -25.55
CA LYS A 494 20.22 25.15 -25.92
C LYS A 494 19.99 24.64 -27.34
N GLN A 495 21.04 24.17 -28.01
CA GLN A 495 20.97 23.60 -29.35
C GLN A 495 20.41 22.17 -29.30
N PRO A 496 19.68 21.74 -30.35
CA PRO A 496 19.25 20.35 -30.51
C PRO A 496 20.43 19.38 -30.53
N THR A 497 20.31 18.25 -29.82
CA THR A 497 21.36 17.23 -29.70
C THR A 497 21.39 16.25 -30.88
N GLY A 498 20.35 16.20 -31.70
CA GLY A 498 20.13 15.16 -32.71
C GLY A 498 19.31 13.96 -32.20
N ILE A 499 18.98 13.92 -30.91
CA ILE A 499 18.16 12.86 -30.32
C ILE A 499 16.68 13.21 -30.50
N LEU A 500 15.92 12.35 -31.19
CA LEU A 500 14.48 12.55 -31.38
C LEU A 500 13.74 12.21 -30.07
N THR A 501 13.15 13.22 -29.44
CA THR A 501 12.26 13.02 -28.29
C THR A 501 10.80 13.09 -28.74
N VAL A 502 9.95 12.19 -28.21
CA VAL A 502 8.52 12.13 -28.50
C VAL A 502 7.75 11.90 -27.20
N THR A 503 6.81 12.78 -26.89
CA THR A 503 5.97 12.66 -25.69
C THR A 503 4.50 12.98 -25.97
N THR A 504 3.61 12.36 -25.20
CA THR A 504 2.19 12.67 -25.20
C THR A 504 1.53 12.24 -23.88
N ASN A 505 0.34 12.80 -23.61
CA ASN A 505 -0.46 12.46 -22.45
C ASN A 505 -1.96 12.51 -22.81
N SER A 506 -2.81 12.03 -21.90
CA SER A 506 -4.26 11.96 -22.13
C SER A 506 -4.93 13.33 -22.30
N LYS A 507 -4.35 14.40 -21.75
CA LYS A 507 -4.85 15.77 -21.91
C LYS A 507 -4.54 16.30 -23.31
N LEU A 508 -3.30 16.13 -23.79
CA LEU A 508 -2.90 16.52 -25.14
C LEU A 508 -3.78 15.84 -26.20
N ILE A 509 -3.99 14.52 -26.07
CA ILE A 509 -4.90 13.78 -26.97
C ILE A 509 -6.34 14.31 -26.87
N GLY A 510 -6.81 14.62 -25.67
CA GLY A 510 -8.17 15.13 -25.45
C GLY A 510 -8.42 16.53 -26.01
N ALA A 511 -7.41 17.40 -26.00
CA ALA A 511 -7.51 18.78 -26.44
C ALA A 511 -7.21 18.98 -27.94
N ALA A 512 -6.47 18.06 -28.57
CA ALA A 512 -5.99 18.16 -29.96
C ALA A 512 -7.06 18.59 -30.97
N LYS A 513 -8.21 17.92 -30.97
CA LYS A 513 -9.29 18.21 -31.93
C LYS A 513 -9.85 19.63 -31.76
N ALA A 514 -10.16 20.03 -30.53
CA ALA A 514 -10.77 21.33 -30.23
C ALA A 514 -9.81 22.48 -30.55
N TRP A 515 -8.53 22.32 -30.21
CA TRP A 515 -7.49 23.29 -30.52
C TRP A 515 -7.31 23.45 -32.04
N TYR A 516 -7.25 22.35 -32.79
CA TYR A 516 -7.12 22.39 -34.25
C TYR A 516 -8.34 23.01 -34.95
N GLU A 517 -9.56 22.68 -34.52
CA GLU A 517 -10.79 23.29 -35.06
C GLU A 517 -10.87 24.80 -34.79
N LYS A 518 -10.21 25.32 -33.75
CA LYS A 518 -10.07 26.76 -33.52
C LYS A 518 -9.15 27.39 -34.57
N GLN A 519 -7.99 26.80 -34.82
CA GLN A 519 -7.06 27.30 -35.85
C GLN A 519 -7.63 27.25 -37.27
N VAL A 520 -8.36 26.18 -37.62
CA VAL A 520 -9.07 26.09 -38.91
C VAL A 520 -10.10 27.22 -39.06
N ARG A 521 -10.80 27.60 -37.98
CA ARG A 521 -11.75 28.73 -37.98
C ARG A 521 -11.05 30.08 -38.13
N GLU A 522 -9.85 30.21 -37.58
CA GLU A 522 -8.99 31.39 -37.70
C GLU A 522 -8.23 31.42 -39.05
N SER A 523 -8.48 30.45 -39.94
CA SER A 523 -7.85 30.31 -41.27
C SER A 523 -6.31 30.21 -41.23
N THR A 524 -5.73 29.79 -40.10
CA THR A 524 -4.28 29.64 -39.93
C THR A 524 -3.75 28.30 -40.45
N VAL A 525 -4.63 27.28 -40.56
CA VAL A 525 -4.29 25.93 -41.04
C VAL A 525 -5.41 25.32 -41.89
N PRO A 526 -5.09 24.44 -42.87
CA PRO A 526 -6.10 23.78 -43.70
C PRO A 526 -6.96 22.80 -42.89
N LYS A 527 -8.16 22.46 -43.39
CA LYS A 527 -9.06 21.52 -42.70
C LYS A 527 -8.63 20.07 -42.92
N ARG A 528 -8.20 19.37 -41.86
CA ARG A 528 -7.99 17.91 -41.85
C ARG A 528 -8.57 17.23 -40.60
N LYS A 529 -8.64 15.90 -40.59
CA LYS A 529 -9.12 15.13 -39.43
C LYS A 529 -8.01 14.98 -38.40
N VAL A 530 -8.22 15.52 -37.20
CA VAL A 530 -7.29 15.42 -36.07
C VAL A 530 -7.97 14.76 -34.88
N ASP A 531 -7.30 13.77 -34.27
CA ASP A 531 -7.82 13.04 -33.10
C ASP A 531 -6.82 12.89 -31.95
N SER A 532 -5.57 13.30 -32.14
CA SER A 532 -4.50 13.16 -31.18
C SER A 532 -3.37 14.18 -31.41
N ALA A 533 -2.49 14.34 -30.43
CA ALA A 533 -1.32 15.21 -30.50
C ALA A 533 -0.10 14.58 -29.81
N VAL A 534 1.08 14.86 -30.34
CA VAL A 534 2.39 14.55 -29.74
C VAL A 534 3.26 15.80 -29.75
N VAL A 535 4.17 15.88 -28.79
CA VAL A 535 5.22 16.90 -28.76
C VAL A 535 6.53 16.23 -29.14
N VAL A 536 7.29 16.87 -30.05
CA VAL A 536 8.58 16.39 -30.52
C VAL A 536 9.65 17.47 -30.37
N ASP A 537 10.87 17.07 -30.05
CA ASP A 537 12.03 17.98 -29.96
C ASP A 537 13.35 17.24 -30.23
N GLY A 538 14.43 18.00 -30.42
CA GLY A 538 15.81 17.53 -30.43
C GLY A 538 16.43 17.25 -31.80
N VAL A 539 15.66 17.34 -32.88
CA VAL A 539 16.13 17.22 -34.26
C VAL A 539 15.80 18.49 -35.04
N LYS A 540 16.78 19.07 -35.75
CA LYS A 540 16.58 20.21 -36.65
C LYS A 540 15.90 19.74 -37.94
N ASP A 541 15.02 20.59 -38.50
CA ASP A 541 14.35 20.36 -39.79
C ASP A 541 13.61 19.01 -39.91
N LEU A 542 13.00 18.57 -38.79
CA LEU A 542 12.27 17.30 -38.71
C LEU A 542 11.11 17.26 -39.72
N LYS A 543 11.11 16.25 -40.61
CA LYS A 543 9.98 16.01 -41.52
C LYS A 543 8.81 15.45 -40.73
N CYS A 544 7.75 16.25 -40.61
CA CYS A 544 6.55 15.88 -39.88
C CYS A 544 5.53 15.22 -40.83
N PRO A 545 5.04 14.01 -40.51
CA PRO A 545 4.07 13.30 -41.35
C PRO A 545 2.71 14.01 -41.40
N ASP A 546 2.07 13.98 -42.58
CA ASP A 546 0.71 14.46 -42.75
C ASP A 546 -0.30 13.36 -42.36
N GLY A 547 -0.83 13.44 -41.15
CA GLY A 547 -1.71 12.42 -40.56
C GLY A 547 -2.71 12.98 -39.55
N SER A 548 -3.43 12.09 -38.86
CA SER A 548 -4.45 12.47 -37.87
C SER A 548 -3.90 12.91 -36.51
N THR A 549 -2.58 12.75 -36.30
CA THR A 549 -1.86 13.19 -35.11
C THR A 549 -1.20 14.52 -35.38
N LEU A 550 -1.43 15.52 -34.51
CA LEU A 550 -0.64 16.76 -34.53
C LEU A 550 0.76 16.50 -34.00
N VAL A 551 1.76 16.98 -34.71
CA VAL A 551 3.16 16.98 -34.28
C VAL A 551 3.50 18.42 -33.91
N LEU A 552 3.78 18.65 -32.63
CA LEU A 552 3.91 19.99 -32.05
C LEU A 552 5.32 20.22 -31.51
N ALA A 553 5.79 21.45 -31.56
CA ALA A 553 6.98 21.89 -30.84
C ALA A 553 6.67 22.11 -29.35
N PRO A 554 7.69 22.08 -28.46
CA PRO A 554 7.48 22.30 -27.02
C PRO A 554 6.80 23.63 -26.68
N SER A 555 7.02 24.68 -27.47
CA SER A 555 6.38 25.99 -27.29
C SER A 555 4.86 25.98 -27.52
N GLU A 556 4.37 25.09 -28.40
CA GLU A 556 2.94 24.99 -28.74
C GLU A 556 2.15 24.11 -27.77
N LYS A 557 2.87 23.33 -26.95
CA LYS A 557 2.28 22.43 -25.95
C LYS A 557 1.39 23.18 -24.95
N GLU A 558 1.83 24.35 -24.50
CA GLU A 558 1.14 25.12 -23.45
C GLU A 558 -0.23 25.62 -23.92
N ASP A 559 -0.31 26.18 -25.13
CA ASP A 559 -1.56 26.68 -25.72
C ASP A 559 -2.59 25.55 -25.88
N LEU A 560 -2.13 24.35 -26.22
CA LEU A 560 -3.00 23.19 -26.35
C LEU A 560 -3.50 22.70 -24.98
N GLU A 561 -2.64 22.65 -23.96
CA GLU A 561 -3.03 22.22 -22.61
C GLU A 561 -4.02 23.18 -21.92
N LEU A 562 -4.01 24.47 -22.29
CA LEU A 562 -4.98 25.46 -21.84
C LEU A 562 -6.36 25.32 -22.50
N THR A 563 -6.49 24.52 -23.56
CA THR A 563 -7.75 24.33 -24.26
C THR A 563 -8.72 23.52 -23.40
N HIS A 564 -9.90 24.09 -23.10
CA HIS A 564 -10.92 23.42 -22.32
C HIS A 564 -11.39 22.13 -23.00
N ILE A 565 -11.18 21.01 -22.30
CA ILE A 565 -11.70 19.70 -22.69
C ILE A 565 -13.11 19.57 -22.10
N GLY A 566 -14.13 19.38 -22.95
CA GLY A 566 -15.47 19.01 -22.48
C GLY A 566 -15.48 17.67 -21.72
N SER A 567 -16.60 17.32 -21.07
CA SER A 567 -16.67 16.10 -20.25
C SER A 567 -16.18 14.86 -21.00
N SER A 568 -15.42 14.00 -20.30
CA SER A 568 -14.98 12.68 -20.81
C SER A 568 -16.13 11.71 -21.05
N HIS A 569 -17.32 12.06 -20.56
CA HIS A 569 -18.54 11.27 -20.65
C HIS A 569 -19.53 11.98 -21.57
N ARG A 570 -20.14 11.21 -22.45
CA ARG A 570 -21.30 11.60 -23.24
C ARG A 570 -22.53 11.00 -22.60
N LYS A 571 -23.50 11.85 -22.27
CA LYS A 571 -24.82 11.43 -21.83
C LYS A 571 -25.65 11.04 -23.05
N ARG A 572 -26.13 9.80 -23.08
CA ARG A 572 -27.07 9.29 -24.09
C ARG A 572 -28.36 8.93 -23.37
N ALA A 573 -29.44 9.63 -23.69
CA ALA A 573 -30.77 9.22 -23.23
C ALA A 573 -31.12 7.89 -23.92
N GLU A 574 -31.32 6.83 -23.14
CA GLU A 574 -31.88 5.57 -23.65
C GLU A 574 -33.41 5.61 -23.61
N THR A 575 -33.97 6.32 -22.63
CA THR A 575 -35.41 6.65 -22.53
C THR A 575 -35.60 8.04 -21.91
N GLU A 576 -36.85 8.53 -21.80
CA GLU A 576 -37.16 9.79 -21.10
C GLU A 576 -36.77 9.79 -19.60
N ARG A 577 -36.58 8.62 -18.99
CA ARG A 577 -36.26 8.48 -17.56
C ARG A 577 -34.92 7.77 -17.29
N GLN A 578 -34.20 7.36 -18.33
CA GLN A 578 -32.91 6.66 -18.19
C GLN A 578 -31.86 7.26 -19.11
N ASP A 579 -30.76 7.63 -18.47
CA ASP A 579 -29.59 8.15 -19.12
C ASP A 579 -28.42 7.20 -18.93
N ARG A 580 -27.75 6.88 -20.04
CA ARG A 580 -26.50 6.14 -20.03
C ARG A 580 -25.34 7.11 -20.20
N MET A 581 -24.39 7.06 -19.27
CA MET A 581 -23.09 7.69 -19.49
C MET A 581 -22.21 6.74 -20.30
N GLU A 582 -21.76 7.20 -21.46
CA GLU A 582 -20.77 6.52 -22.29
C GLU A 582 -19.46 7.32 -22.29
N ASP A 583 -18.32 6.64 -22.16
CA ASP A 583 -17.03 7.29 -22.30
C ASP A 583 -16.75 7.70 -23.76
N VAL A 584 -16.26 8.92 -23.96
CA VAL A 584 -15.78 9.36 -25.27
C VAL A 584 -14.55 8.54 -25.64
N LYS A 585 -14.67 7.69 -26.66
CA LYS A 585 -13.56 6.86 -27.16
C LYS A 585 -12.43 7.76 -27.70
N ARG A 586 -11.31 7.80 -26.98
CA ARG A 586 -10.08 8.50 -27.39
C ARG A 586 -8.96 7.50 -27.70
N PRO A 587 -8.01 7.84 -28.60
CA PRO A 587 -6.80 7.05 -28.77
C PRO A 587 -6.02 6.89 -27.46
N GLY A 588 -5.43 5.71 -27.24
CA GLY A 588 -4.58 5.46 -26.07
C GLY A 588 -3.19 6.10 -26.21
N VAL A 589 -2.61 6.57 -25.11
CA VAL A 589 -1.29 7.25 -25.06
C VAL A 589 -0.20 6.43 -25.75
N LEU A 590 0.02 5.17 -25.32
CA LEU A 590 1.04 4.30 -25.91
C LEU A 590 0.79 4.02 -27.40
N LYS A 591 -0.47 3.97 -27.83
CA LYS A 591 -0.82 3.76 -29.25
C LYS A 591 -0.42 4.96 -30.10
N VAL A 592 -0.75 6.17 -29.64
CA VAL A 592 -0.40 7.42 -30.33
C VAL A 592 1.11 7.58 -30.41
N LEU A 593 1.84 7.35 -29.30
CA LEU A 593 3.31 7.36 -29.29
C LEU A 593 3.87 6.40 -30.32
N SER A 594 3.48 5.13 -30.26
CA SER A 594 4.05 4.07 -31.10
C SER A 594 3.84 4.31 -32.60
N ILE A 595 2.60 4.67 -33.01
CA ILE A 595 2.28 4.94 -34.41
C ILE A 595 3.04 6.16 -34.92
N THR A 596 3.12 7.21 -34.11
CA THR A 596 3.74 8.47 -34.53
C THR A 596 5.25 8.32 -34.63
N THR A 597 5.89 7.66 -33.65
CA THR A 597 7.32 7.32 -33.70
C THR A 597 7.67 6.48 -34.92
N ARG A 598 6.88 5.45 -35.24
CA ARG A 598 7.09 4.63 -36.45
C ARG A 598 7.08 5.49 -37.72
N THR A 599 6.13 6.41 -37.81
CA THR A 599 5.98 7.26 -39.00
C THR A 599 7.12 8.28 -39.10
N LEU A 600 7.50 8.90 -37.98
CA LEU A 600 8.66 9.79 -37.91
C LEU A 600 9.96 9.10 -38.33
N LEU A 601 10.20 7.86 -37.89
CA LEU A 601 11.39 7.09 -38.26
C LEU A 601 11.42 6.64 -39.73
N ALA A 602 10.24 6.50 -40.35
CA ALA A 602 10.12 6.18 -41.76
C ALA A 602 10.45 7.40 -42.64
N ASP A 603 9.95 8.58 -42.27
CA ASP A 603 10.15 9.82 -43.03
C ASP A 603 11.52 10.46 -42.78
N ASN A 604 12.19 10.08 -41.68
CA ASN A 604 13.50 10.59 -41.27
C ASN A 604 14.50 9.42 -41.10
N PRO A 605 15.13 8.94 -42.18
CA PRO A 605 16.01 7.76 -42.17
C PRO A 605 17.34 7.96 -41.43
N ASP A 606 17.76 9.21 -41.20
CA ASP A 606 19.02 9.53 -40.53
C ASP A 606 18.91 9.47 -38.99
N ILE A 607 17.69 9.40 -38.45
CA ILE A 607 17.47 9.34 -37.00
C ILE A 607 17.79 7.94 -36.49
N ASN A 608 18.75 7.81 -35.59
CA ASN A 608 19.15 6.55 -34.95
C ASN A 608 18.97 6.57 -33.42
N GLN A 609 18.68 7.72 -32.83
CA GLN A 609 18.50 7.88 -31.38
C GLN A 609 17.11 8.44 -31.10
N VAL A 610 16.32 7.70 -30.33
CA VAL A 610 14.90 8.00 -30.06
C VAL A 610 14.58 7.86 -28.58
N VAL A 611 13.84 8.82 -28.04
CA VAL A 611 13.36 8.83 -26.66
C VAL A 611 11.85 8.98 -26.65
N LEU A 612 11.16 8.06 -25.99
CA LEU A 612 9.73 8.06 -25.80
C LEU A 612 9.43 8.26 -24.32
N THR A 613 8.57 9.23 -23.98
CA THR A 613 8.12 9.39 -22.58
C THR A 613 6.61 9.23 -22.46
N ALA A 614 6.17 8.52 -21.42
CA ALA A 614 4.76 8.24 -21.18
C ALA A 614 4.43 8.22 -19.67
N ALA A 615 3.17 8.50 -19.35
CA ALA A 615 2.67 8.35 -17.98
C ALA A 615 2.27 6.90 -17.66
N ILE A 616 2.73 6.37 -16.52
CA ILE A 616 2.47 4.96 -16.10
C ILE A 616 0.97 4.68 -15.89
N GLN A 617 0.20 5.72 -15.52
CA GLN A 617 -1.26 5.70 -15.29
C GLN A 617 -2.10 5.29 -16.52
N GLY A 618 -1.47 5.18 -17.69
CA GLY A 618 -2.10 4.65 -18.90
C GLY A 618 -2.22 3.13 -18.92
N TYR A 619 -1.63 2.41 -17.96
CA TYR A 619 -1.75 0.95 -17.88
C TYR A 619 -3.16 0.51 -17.46
N ARG A 620 -3.82 -0.27 -18.32
CA ARG A 620 -5.09 -0.93 -18.01
C ARG A 620 -5.10 -2.33 -18.63
N GLU A 621 -5.64 -3.30 -17.89
CA GLU A 621 -6.00 -4.60 -18.46
C GLU A 621 -7.26 -4.43 -19.31
N LEU A 622 -7.23 -4.95 -20.54
CA LEU A 622 -8.30 -4.80 -21.54
C LEU A 622 -9.10 -6.10 -21.72
N GLY A 623 -8.81 -7.14 -20.93
CA GLY A 623 -9.36 -8.49 -21.05
C GLY A 623 -8.59 -9.37 -22.04
N GLY A 624 -8.65 -10.70 -21.86
CA GLY A 624 -8.04 -11.69 -22.76
C GLY A 624 -6.51 -11.58 -22.91
N ASP A 625 -5.78 -11.62 -21.79
CA ASP A 625 -4.30 -11.44 -21.69
C ASP A 625 -3.74 -10.14 -22.31
N LYS A 626 -4.60 -9.23 -22.78
CA LYS A 626 -4.20 -7.96 -23.38
C LYS A 626 -4.28 -6.82 -22.38
N SER A 627 -3.30 -5.93 -22.48
CA SER A 627 -3.26 -4.66 -21.74
C SER A 627 -2.98 -3.51 -22.72
N THR A 628 -3.08 -2.28 -22.24
CA THR A 628 -2.73 -1.09 -23.03
C THR A 628 -1.28 -1.09 -23.53
N LEU A 629 -0.39 -1.88 -22.91
CA LEU A 629 0.98 -2.12 -23.38
C LEU A 629 1.05 -2.80 -24.75
N SER A 630 0.06 -3.59 -25.14
CA SER A 630 -0.02 -4.18 -26.50
C SER A 630 -0.01 -3.12 -27.60
N ALA A 631 -0.33 -1.86 -27.28
CA ALA A 631 -0.23 -0.76 -28.21
C ALA A 631 1.21 -0.47 -28.68
N LEU A 632 2.24 -0.88 -27.93
CA LEU A 632 3.64 -0.78 -28.33
C LEU A 632 3.98 -1.60 -29.57
N ASP A 633 3.20 -2.64 -29.89
CA ASP A 633 3.38 -3.40 -31.13
C ASP A 633 3.22 -2.52 -32.39
N ASN A 634 2.51 -1.38 -32.26
CA ASN A 634 2.34 -0.43 -33.36
C ASN A 634 3.62 0.36 -33.70
N LEU A 635 4.70 0.21 -32.93
CA LEU A 635 6.04 0.69 -33.33
C LEU A 635 6.49 0.04 -34.63
N PHE A 636 5.98 -1.16 -34.91
CA PHE A 636 6.22 -1.88 -36.15
C PHE A 636 4.93 -1.96 -36.97
N ARG A 637 5.06 -2.03 -38.29
CA ARG A 637 3.92 -2.20 -39.20
C ARG A 637 3.46 -3.65 -39.24
N ASN A 638 4.41 -4.59 -39.18
CA ASN A 638 4.12 -6.01 -39.33
C ASN A 638 4.28 -6.77 -38.00
N PRO A 639 3.39 -7.75 -37.73
CA PRO A 639 3.53 -8.64 -36.58
C PRO A 639 4.84 -9.42 -36.63
N ILE A 640 5.48 -9.60 -35.47
CA ILE A 640 6.75 -10.34 -35.33
C ILE A 640 6.65 -11.82 -35.74
N SER A 641 5.45 -12.40 -35.72
CA SER A 641 5.19 -13.77 -36.16
C SER A 641 5.51 -13.99 -37.65
N ASN A 642 5.48 -12.94 -38.45
CA ASN A 642 5.63 -13.01 -39.91
C ASN A 642 7.09 -12.74 -40.32
N GLN A 643 7.54 -13.32 -41.43
CA GLN A 643 8.89 -13.08 -41.96
C GLN A 643 9.14 -11.60 -42.27
N THR A 644 8.13 -10.90 -42.80
CA THR A 644 8.19 -9.44 -43.03
C THR A 644 8.40 -8.65 -41.74
N GLY A 645 7.75 -9.05 -40.63
CA GLY A 645 7.97 -8.43 -39.33
C GLY A 645 9.35 -8.70 -38.74
N LYS A 646 9.92 -9.88 -39.00
CA LYS A 646 11.32 -10.19 -38.64
C LYS A 646 12.31 -9.35 -39.44
N GLN A 647 12.10 -9.21 -40.74
CA GLN A 647 12.93 -8.36 -41.61
C GLN A 647 12.84 -6.88 -41.24
N GLU A 648 11.64 -6.39 -40.90
CA GLU A 648 11.44 -5.02 -40.41
C GLU A 648 12.28 -4.75 -39.15
N ARG A 649 12.30 -5.69 -38.21
CA ARG A 649 13.13 -5.58 -37.00
C ARG A 649 14.62 -5.76 -37.26
N ARG A 650 15.03 -6.56 -38.26
CA ARG A 650 16.43 -6.58 -38.73
C ARG A 650 16.87 -5.22 -39.27
N ALA A 651 16.07 -4.62 -40.13
CA ALA A 651 16.34 -3.28 -40.66
C ALA A 651 16.37 -2.23 -39.53
N PHE A 652 15.47 -2.37 -38.55
CA PHE A 652 15.47 -1.54 -37.35
C PHE A 652 16.77 -1.72 -36.53
N ALA A 653 17.24 -2.95 -36.31
CA ALA A 653 18.46 -3.25 -35.56
C ALA A 653 19.73 -2.62 -36.18
N ASN A 654 19.80 -2.53 -37.51
CA ASN A 654 20.93 -1.89 -38.20
C ASN A 654 21.08 -0.40 -37.85
N ARG A 655 19.98 0.27 -37.51
CA ARG A 655 19.95 1.68 -37.09
C ARG A 655 19.92 1.82 -35.58
N ILE A 656 19.11 1.00 -34.91
CA ILE A 656 18.75 1.09 -33.50
C ILE A 656 18.88 -0.31 -32.87
N SER A 657 20.08 -0.63 -32.39
CA SER A 657 20.40 -1.95 -31.83
C SER A 657 20.22 -2.02 -30.30
N THR A 658 20.15 -0.87 -29.63
CA THR A 658 20.01 -0.80 -28.16
C THR A 658 18.62 -0.36 -27.76
N ILE A 659 17.92 -1.18 -26.97
CA ILE A 659 16.59 -0.89 -26.43
C ILE A 659 16.71 -0.70 -24.93
N VAL A 660 16.38 0.48 -24.44
CA VAL A 660 16.37 0.78 -23.00
C VAL A 660 14.96 1.12 -22.57
N VAL A 661 14.47 0.49 -21.51
CA VAL A 661 13.21 0.84 -20.87
C VAL A 661 13.49 1.16 -19.42
N MET A 662 13.12 2.36 -18.98
CA MET A 662 13.20 2.73 -17.56
C MET A 662 11.80 3.01 -17.03
N VAL A 663 11.45 2.32 -15.95
CA VAL A 663 10.21 2.52 -15.21
C VAL A 663 10.57 3.12 -13.86
N ASP A 664 10.20 4.38 -13.67
CA ASP A 664 10.50 5.17 -12.48
C ASP A 664 9.26 5.33 -11.60
N GLU A 665 9.47 5.41 -10.28
CA GLU A 665 8.42 5.48 -9.25
C GLU A 665 7.38 4.36 -9.37
N LEU A 666 7.88 3.15 -9.45
CA LEU A 666 7.10 1.94 -9.57
C LEU A 666 5.95 1.82 -8.54
N THR A 667 6.16 2.21 -7.28
CA THR A 667 5.19 2.04 -6.19
C THR A 667 4.15 3.14 -6.11
N ALA A 668 4.26 4.19 -6.95
CA ALA A 668 3.37 5.34 -6.88
C ALA A 668 1.92 5.05 -7.27
N ASP A 669 1.67 3.94 -7.98
CA ASP A 669 0.34 3.41 -8.27
C ASP A 669 0.29 1.87 -8.20
N GLY A 670 -0.92 1.32 -8.16
CA GLY A 670 -1.14 -0.13 -8.10
C GLY A 670 -0.87 -0.88 -9.41
N ALA A 671 -0.46 -0.20 -10.48
CA ALA A 671 -0.22 -0.77 -11.80
C ALA A 671 1.26 -1.07 -12.09
N GLY A 672 2.19 -0.60 -11.25
CA GLY A 672 3.63 -0.78 -11.42
C GLY A 672 4.07 -2.23 -11.65
N ALA A 673 3.80 -3.14 -10.71
CA ALA A 673 4.21 -4.55 -10.85
C ALA A 673 3.61 -5.24 -12.10
N PRO A 674 2.29 -5.16 -12.37
CA PRO A 674 1.71 -5.65 -13.63
C PRO A 674 2.34 -5.06 -14.89
N PHE A 675 2.69 -3.78 -14.87
CA PHE A 675 3.37 -3.10 -15.98
C PHE A 675 4.75 -3.71 -16.24
N ILE A 676 5.57 -3.91 -15.19
CA ILE A 676 6.89 -4.53 -15.29
C ILE A 676 6.83 -5.94 -15.88
N HIS A 677 5.90 -6.78 -15.43
CA HIS A 677 5.74 -8.12 -15.99
C HIS A 677 5.32 -8.07 -17.47
N SER A 678 4.42 -7.16 -17.82
CA SER A 678 3.93 -7.02 -19.19
C SER A 678 4.99 -6.47 -20.15
N ILE A 679 5.75 -5.45 -19.74
CA ILE A 679 6.79 -4.87 -20.59
C ILE A 679 7.97 -5.83 -20.77
N ALA A 680 8.35 -6.59 -19.73
CA ALA A 680 9.39 -7.61 -19.86
C ALA A 680 9.00 -8.73 -20.83
N LYS A 681 7.73 -9.16 -20.81
CA LYS A 681 7.19 -10.11 -21.81
C LYS A 681 7.28 -9.52 -23.22
N TRP A 682 6.84 -8.28 -23.39
CA TRP A 682 6.87 -7.57 -24.66
C TRP A 682 8.31 -7.45 -25.21
N LEU A 683 9.26 -7.00 -24.39
CA LEU A 683 10.67 -6.90 -24.76
C LEU A 683 11.24 -8.24 -25.24
N ASN A 684 10.96 -9.31 -24.50
CA ASN A 684 11.40 -10.65 -24.87
C ASN A 684 10.75 -11.13 -26.19
N GLN A 685 9.46 -10.88 -26.38
CA GLN A 685 8.70 -11.28 -27.58
C GLN A 685 9.13 -10.52 -28.83
N GLN A 686 9.49 -9.24 -28.70
CA GLN A 686 9.82 -8.38 -29.84
C GLN A 686 11.29 -8.47 -30.25
N PHE A 687 12.21 -8.56 -29.28
CA PHE A 687 13.65 -8.34 -29.53
C PHE A 687 14.55 -9.54 -29.22
N ILE A 688 14.10 -10.49 -28.40
CA ILE A 688 14.94 -11.61 -27.93
C ILE A 688 14.55 -12.94 -28.60
N THR A 689 13.40 -13.51 -28.22
CA THR A 689 12.98 -14.85 -28.68
C THR A 689 12.95 -15.02 -30.21
N PRO A 690 12.55 -14.03 -31.03
CA PRO A 690 12.57 -14.18 -32.49
C PRO A 690 13.98 -14.30 -33.10
N PHE A 691 15.01 -13.90 -32.36
CA PHE A 691 16.40 -13.72 -32.83
C PHE A 691 17.40 -14.55 -32.01
N GLU A 692 16.97 -15.61 -31.33
CA GLU A 692 17.85 -16.45 -30.49
C GLU A 692 19.08 -17.02 -31.24
N LYS A 693 18.94 -17.29 -32.55
CA LYS A 693 20.03 -17.81 -33.40
C LYS A 693 20.93 -16.71 -33.97
N GLU A 694 20.50 -15.46 -33.91
CA GLU A 694 21.16 -14.30 -34.51
C GLU A 694 20.90 -13.09 -33.58
N PRO A 695 21.56 -13.00 -32.41
CA PRO A 695 21.27 -11.93 -31.46
C PRO A 695 21.53 -10.53 -32.03
N LEU A 696 20.47 -9.75 -32.25
CA LEU A 696 20.56 -8.41 -32.87
C LEU A 696 20.51 -7.26 -31.87
N PHE A 697 19.78 -7.44 -30.77
CA PHE A 697 19.40 -6.36 -29.87
C PHE A 697 20.01 -6.50 -28.49
N ARG A 698 20.58 -5.41 -27.98
CA ARG A 698 20.91 -5.22 -26.58
C ARG A 698 19.69 -4.63 -25.88
N VAL A 699 19.13 -5.34 -24.89
CA VAL A 699 17.90 -4.92 -24.21
C VAL A 699 18.16 -4.69 -22.72
N ILE A 700 17.87 -3.49 -22.24
CA ILE A 700 18.06 -3.08 -20.84
C ILE A 700 16.71 -2.67 -20.25
N LEU A 701 16.31 -3.32 -19.16
CA LEU A 701 15.14 -2.95 -18.35
C LEU A 701 15.59 -2.40 -17.01
N ILE A 702 15.27 -1.15 -16.73
CA ILE A 702 15.63 -0.44 -15.51
C ILE A 702 14.36 -0.24 -14.68
N ILE A 703 14.38 -0.70 -13.44
CA ILE A 703 13.31 -0.57 -12.47
C ILE A 703 13.81 0.38 -11.39
N SER A 704 13.16 1.51 -11.20
CA SER A 704 13.63 2.53 -10.26
C SER A 704 12.54 2.93 -9.28
N ASP A 705 12.86 2.83 -7.99
CA ASP A 705 12.00 3.34 -6.92
C ASP A 705 12.81 3.54 -5.62
N ALA A 706 12.58 4.64 -4.92
CA ALA A 706 13.25 4.92 -3.64
C ALA A 706 12.65 4.13 -2.47
N SER A 707 11.38 3.74 -2.55
CA SER A 707 10.67 3.01 -1.49
C SER A 707 11.01 1.52 -1.46
N LEU A 708 11.57 0.98 -2.54
CA LEU A 708 12.02 -0.41 -2.65
C LEU A 708 13.49 -0.53 -2.22
N GLY A 709 13.79 -0.21 -0.97
CA GLY A 709 15.16 0.04 -0.50
C GLY A 709 16.12 -1.16 -0.42
N ASN A 710 15.76 -2.33 -0.93
CA ASN A 710 16.68 -3.47 -1.10
C ASN A 710 16.13 -4.55 -2.05
N GLU A 711 17.01 -5.50 -2.38
CA GLU A 711 16.78 -6.55 -3.35
C GLU A 711 15.58 -7.46 -3.04
N ILE A 712 15.35 -7.71 -1.75
CA ILE A 712 14.26 -8.57 -1.27
C ILE A 712 12.93 -7.84 -1.37
N VAL A 713 12.90 -6.55 -1.02
CA VAL A 713 11.68 -5.72 -1.07
C VAL A 713 11.20 -5.54 -2.51
N LEU A 714 12.12 -5.35 -3.47
CA LEU A 714 11.76 -5.27 -4.89
C LEU A 714 11.17 -6.58 -5.43
N ASP A 715 11.79 -7.72 -5.14
CA ASP A 715 11.26 -9.03 -5.54
C ASP A 715 9.86 -9.27 -4.94
N ARG A 716 9.69 -8.99 -3.64
CA ARG A 716 8.39 -9.09 -2.97
C ARG A 716 7.34 -8.19 -3.60
N TYR A 717 7.67 -6.93 -3.87
CA TYR A 717 6.73 -5.99 -4.48
C TYR A 717 6.23 -6.51 -5.84
N LEU A 718 7.15 -6.91 -6.71
CA LEU A 718 6.82 -7.43 -8.05
C LEU A 718 6.01 -8.72 -7.99
N ASN A 719 6.33 -9.62 -7.06
CA ASN A 719 5.73 -10.96 -6.99
C ASN A 719 4.58 -11.09 -5.98
N SER A 720 4.06 -9.98 -5.48
CA SER A 720 3.02 -9.91 -4.44
C SER A 720 1.59 -10.30 -4.88
N GLY A 721 1.36 -10.58 -6.17
CA GLY A 721 0.09 -11.06 -6.74
C GLY A 721 -0.56 -10.14 -7.80
N LYS A 722 -1.78 -10.48 -8.27
CA LYS A 722 -2.50 -9.79 -9.38
C LYS A 722 -2.94 -8.35 -9.04
N ARG A 723 -3.05 -8.01 -7.76
CA ARG A 723 -3.20 -6.64 -7.26
C ARG A 723 -2.20 -6.53 -6.14
N ALA A 724 -1.19 -5.67 -6.26
CA ALA A 724 -0.42 -5.24 -5.11
C ALA A 724 -1.39 -4.37 -4.28
N PRO A 725 -1.93 -4.86 -3.14
CA PRO A 725 -2.68 -3.97 -2.26
C PRO A 725 -1.71 -2.98 -1.62
N ASP A 726 -2.24 -1.94 -0.97
CA ASP A 726 -1.46 -1.07 -0.10
C ASP A 726 -0.78 -1.94 0.96
N LYS A 727 0.52 -2.22 0.79
CA LYS A 727 1.28 -3.14 1.63
C LYS A 727 2.43 -2.40 2.28
N VAL A 728 2.65 -2.68 3.56
CA VAL A 728 3.90 -2.33 4.23
C VAL A 728 4.82 -3.53 4.09
N LEU A 729 5.87 -3.36 3.30
CA LEU A 729 6.93 -4.35 3.14
C LEU A 729 7.99 -4.09 4.21
N VAL A 730 8.18 -5.05 5.10
CA VAL A 730 9.15 -4.93 6.19
C VAL A 730 10.41 -5.72 5.84
N SER A 731 11.56 -5.07 5.95
CA SER A 731 12.87 -5.71 5.82
C SER A 731 13.84 -5.24 6.90
N LYS A 732 14.74 -6.11 7.35
CA LYS A 732 15.83 -5.83 8.27
C LYS A 732 16.77 -4.82 7.64
N SER A 733 17.10 -3.81 8.41
CA SER A 733 18.15 -2.87 8.02
C SER A 733 19.47 -3.61 7.85
N SER A 734 20.19 -3.33 6.76
CA SER A 734 21.58 -3.75 6.57
C SER A 734 22.58 -2.90 7.36
N GLY A 735 22.11 -2.10 8.33
CA GLY A 735 22.92 -1.21 9.15
C GLY A 735 23.33 0.08 8.43
N LYS A 736 24.40 0.71 8.92
CA LYS A 736 24.93 1.98 8.39
C LYS A 736 25.76 1.75 7.13
N ARG A 737 25.10 1.36 6.04
CA ARG A 737 25.73 1.13 4.74
C ARG A 737 25.19 2.10 3.69
N PRO A 738 25.95 3.14 3.30
CA PRO A 738 25.46 4.16 2.37
C PRO A 738 25.30 3.69 0.93
N PHE A 739 26.08 2.68 0.51
CA PHE A 739 26.06 2.11 -0.83
C PHE A 739 26.19 0.58 -0.77
N ARG A 740 25.43 -0.12 -1.62
CA ARG A 740 25.50 -1.58 -1.75
C ARG A 740 25.15 -2.03 -3.17
N LEU A 741 25.83 -3.08 -3.62
CA LEU A 741 25.45 -3.87 -4.79
C LEU A 741 25.00 -5.26 -4.37
N ALA A 742 24.00 -5.79 -5.06
CA ALA A 742 23.58 -7.17 -4.98
C ALA A 742 23.13 -7.67 -6.36
N ALA A 743 23.31 -8.94 -6.65
CA ALA A 743 22.75 -9.56 -7.85
C ALA A 743 21.96 -10.80 -7.44
N MET A 744 20.68 -10.85 -7.81
CA MET A 744 19.83 -12.02 -7.52
C MET A 744 18.80 -12.28 -8.62
N PRO A 745 18.38 -13.54 -8.82
CA PRO A 745 17.33 -13.86 -9.77
C PRO A 745 15.95 -13.45 -9.25
N VAL A 746 15.27 -12.56 -9.98
CA VAL A 746 13.91 -12.07 -9.68
C VAL A 746 12.95 -12.61 -10.73
N ARG A 747 11.74 -13.00 -10.31
CA ARG A 747 10.72 -13.42 -11.27
C ARG A 747 10.12 -12.19 -11.96
N ILE A 748 10.39 -12.03 -13.25
CA ILE A 748 9.94 -10.90 -14.09
C ILE A 748 9.42 -11.46 -15.42
N GLY A 749 8.28 -10.98 -15.88
CA GLY A 749 7.65 -11.46 -17.11
C GLY A 749 7.34 -12.97 -17.17
N GLY A 750 7.32 -13.67 -16.02
CA GLY A 750 7.12 -15.12 -15.94
C GLY A 750 8.39 -15.96 -15.98
N ARG A 751 9.58 -15.35 -16.10
CA ARG A 751 10.89 -16.01 -16.05
C ARG A 751 11.70 -15.49 -14.84
N ARG A 752 12.69 -16.24 -14.39
CA ARG A 752 13.69 -15.71 -13.43
C ARG A 752 14.82 -15.06 -14.21
N LEU A 753 14.97 -13.76 -14.05
CA LEU A 753 16.03 -12.97 -14.69
C LEU A 753 17.00 -12.49 -13.61
N PRO A 754 18.31 -12.51 -13.85
CA PRO A 754 19.25 -11.90 -12.93
C PRO A 754 19.04 -10.38 -12.92
N VAL A 755 18.92 -9.80 -11.74
CA VAL A 755 18.77 -8.36 -11.51
C VAL A 755 19.98 -7.86 -10.73
N LEU A 756 20.64 -6.82 -11.23
CA LEU A 756 21.65 -6.09 -10.47
C LEU A 756 20.96 -4.95 -9.71
N HIS A 757 20.95 -5.05 -8.39
CA HIS A 757 20.41 -4.05 -7.48
C HIS A 757 21.52 -3.07 -7.07
N ILE A 758 21.26 -1.80 -7.34
CA ILE A 758 22.13 -0.67 -7.03
C ILE A 758 21.41 0.15 -5.97
N MET A 759 21.86 -0.02 -4.73
CA MET A 759 21.19 0.53 -3.53
C MET A 759 22.01 1.66 -2.94
N THR A 760 21.32 2.74 -2.59
CA THR A 760 21.92 3.86 -1.84
C THR A 760 21.02 4.31 -0.70
N ASN A 761 21.62 4.47 0.47
CA ASN A 761 20.97 5.03 1.64
C ASN A 761 21.56 6.41 1.94
N SER A 762 20.99 7.44 1.30
CA SER A 762 21.44 8.83 1.40
C SER A 762 20.29 9.77 1.74
N TYR A 763 20.53 10.84 2.49
CA TYR A 763 19.52 11.87 2.74
C TYR A 763 20.06 13.23 2.27
N PRO A 764 19.24 14.12 1.67
CA PRO A 764 19.72 15.40 1.18
C PRO A 764 20.36 16.29 2.25
N ALA A 765 19.99 16.13 3.53
CA ALA A 765 20.59 16.84 4.64
C ALA A 765 21.53 15.93 5.46
N SER A 766 22.51 16.52 6.14
CA SER A 766 23.38 15.81 7.11
C SER A 766 22.69 15.56 8.45
N LYS A 767 21.60 16.29 8.72
CA LYS A 767 20.83 16.28 9.96
C LYS A 767 19.35 16.52 9.66
N LEU A 768 18.47 15.87 10.43
CA LEU A 768 17.04 16.06 10.42
C LEU A 768 16.58 16.37 11.84
N SER A 769 16.07 17.57 12.06
CA SER A 769 15.42 17.94 13.33
C SER A 769 13.93 17.62 13.23
N ILE A 770 13.42 16.84 14.17
CA ILE A 770 12.02 16.42 14.24
C ILE A 770 11.40 17.03 15.49
N ASP A 771 10.36 17.82 15.30
CA ASP A 771 9.55 18.39 16.37
C ASP A 771 8.26 17.59 16.54
N TYR A 772 8.08 16.98 17.71
CA TYR A 772 6.84 16.32 18.09
C TYR A 772 5.99 17.27 18.93
N ARG A 773 4.77 17.54 18.45
CA ARG A 773 3.77 18.38 19.11
C ARG A 773 2.58 17.52 19.48
N VAL A 774 2.46 17.18 20.76
CA VAL A 774 1.33 16.42 21.29
C VAL A 774 0.41 17.39 22.01
N ARG A 775 -0.83 17.49 21.54
CA ARG A 775 -1.88 18.36 22.09
C ARG A 775 -3.00 17.49 22.63
N LEU A 776 -3.47 17.81 23.84
CA LEU A 776 -4.65 17.20 24.44
C LEU A 776 -5.63 18.34 24.75
N ASP A 777 -6.57 18.58 23.86
CA ASP A 777 -7.53 19.67 24.01
C ASP A 777 -8.70 19.29 24.91
N LEU A 778 -9.10 20.20 25.80
CA LEU A 778 -10.30 20.04 26.60
C LEU A 778 -11.54 20.15 25.71
N VAL A 779 -12.42 19.15 25.78
CA VAL A 779 -13.73 19.18 25.12
C VAL A 779 -14.82 19.32 26.17
N THR A 780 -15.63 20.37 26.05
CA THR A 780 -16.71 20.66 27.00
C THR A 780 -18.06 20.51 26.30
N PRO A 781 -18.93 19.56 26.70
CA PRO A 781 -20.25 19.43 26.08
C PRO A 781 -21.11 20.68 26.28
N GLY A 782 -21.63 21.22 25.17
CA GLY A 782 -22.53 22.38 25.17
C GLY A 782 -24.00 21.99 25.34
N GLU A 783 -24.89 22.98 25.25
CA GLU A 783 -26.35 22.78 25.25
C GLU A 783 -26.87 22.85 23.80
N LEU A 784 -27.67 21.86 23.40
CA LEU A 784 -28.30 21.80 22.07
C LEU A 784 -29.48 22.78 21.98
N ALA A 785 -29.88 23.10 20.75
CA ALA A 785 -31.02 23.99 20.47
C ALA A 785 -32.36 23.51 21.07
N ASP A 786 -32.47 22.23 21.43
CA ASP A 786 -33.64 21.64 22.10
C ASP A 786 -33.52 21.61 23.63
N GLY A 787 -32.51 22.26 24.22
CA GLY A 787 -32.26 22.34 25.66
C GLY A 787 -31.63 21.08 26.27
N LYS A 788 -31.25 20.08 25.46
CA LYS A 788 -30.52 18.91 25.95
C LYS A 788 -29.02 19.17 25.97
N MET A 789 -28.32 18.66 26.98
CA MET A 789 -26.87 18.64 26.97
C MET A 789 -26.36 17.76 25.83
N GLN A 790 -25.36 18.26 25.10
CA GLN A 790 -24.62 17.48 24.13
C GLN A 790 -24.01 16.26 24.82
N THR A 791 -23.98 15.15 24.10
CA THR A 791 -23.15 14.02 24.49
C THR A 791 -21.68 14.36 24.28
N VAL A 792 -20.77 13.75 25.03
CA VAL A 792 -19.32 13.89 24.84
C VAL A 792 -18.91 13.61 23.39
N ARG A 793 -19.54 12.65 22.71
CA ARG A 793 -19.27 12.33 21.30
C ARG A 793 -19.67 13.45 20.34
N GLN A 794 -20.81 14.10 20.58
CA GLN A 794 -21.25 15.24 19.77
C GLN A 794 -20.33 16.43 19.97
N ALA A 795 -19.97 16.72 21.23
CA ALA A 795 -19.04 17.78 21.56
C ALA A 795 -17.67 17.58 20.92
N ILE A 796 -17.14 16.35 20.93
CA ILE A 796 -15.89 15.99 20.23
C ILE A 796 -16.05 16.23 18.72
N ALA A 797 -17.13 15.73 18.10
CA ALA A 797 -17.31 15.86 16.65
C ALA A 797 -17.41 17.32 16.19
N GLU A 798 -18.01 18.18 17.00
CA GLU A 798 -18.13 19.62 16.73
C GLU A 798 -16.80 20.35 16.97
N GLN A 799 -16.18 20.17 18.15
CA GLN A 799 -15.03 20.96 18.58
C GLN A 799 -13.69 20.45 18.04
N GLN A 800 -13.58 19.18 17.65
CA GLN A 800 -12.33 18.60 17.15
C GLN A 800 -11.83 19.32 15.89
N GLY A 801 -12.73 19.69 14.98
CA GLY A 801 -12.37 20.37 13.73
C GLY A 801 -11.70 21.72 14.01
N GLU A 802 -12.32 22.53 14.86
CA GLU A 802 -11.82 23.85 15.25
C GLU A 802 -10.49 23.76 16.01
N ALA A 803 -10.39 22.85 16.98
CA ALA A 803 -9.16 22.65 17.74
C ALA A 803 -7.98 22.24 16.84
N VAL A 804 -8.19 21.36 15.88
CA VAL A 804 -7.14 20.93 14.94
C VAL A 804 -6.72 22.08 14.02
N ILE A 805 -7.66 22.87 13.49
CA ILE A 805 -7.31 24.05 12.68
C ILE A 805 -6.52 25.06 13.52
N GLY A 806 -6.98 25.38 14.73
CA GLY A 806 -6.30 26.31 15.64
C GLY A 806 -4.85 25.89 15.94
N ASN A 807 -4.64 24.62 16.25
CA ASN A 807 -3.32 24.05 16.48
C ASN A 807 -2.41 24.18 15.24
N VAL A 808 -2.93 23.92 14.03
CA VAL A 808 -2.17 24.07 12.78
C VAL A 808 -1.75 25.52 12.54
N ILE A 809 -2.67 26.47 12.74
CA ILE A 809 -2.38 27.90 12.57
C ILE A 809 -1.32 28.36 13.57
N GLN A 810 -1.38 27.88 14.81
CA GLN A 810 -0.37 28.21 15.83
C GLN A 810 1.02 27.69 15.45
N GLU A 811 1.14 26.46 14.94
CA GLU A 811 2.44 25.93 14.52
C GLU A 811 2.98 26.62 13.25
N ILE A 812 2.11 26.99 12.30
CA ILE A 812 2.51 27.80 11.13
C ILE A 812 3.02 29.17 11.59
N LYS A 813 2.27 29.85 12.48
CA LYS A 813 2.68 31.14 13.04
C LYS A 813 4.03 31.05 13.75
N ARG A 814 4.21 30.03 14.59
CA ARG A 814 5.48 29.79 15.29
C ARG A 814 6.65 29.61 14.32
N ALA A 815 6.47 28.86 13.24
CA ALA A 815 7.51 28.67 12.23
C ALA A 815 7.84 29.99 11.52
N LEU A 816 6.84 30.81 11.18
CA LEU A 816 7.05 32.15 10.61
C LEU A 816 7.81 33.07 11.58
N ASP A 817 7.41 33.08 12.86
CA ASP A 817 8.05 33.89 13.91
C ASP A 817 9.50 33.43 14.18
N SER A 818 9.79 32.15 13.95
CA SER A 818 11.15 31.58 14.03
C SER A 818 12.00 31.87 12.78
N GLY A 819 11.46 32.59 11.80
CA GLY A 819 12.17 33.00 10.59
C GLY A 819 12.16 31.99 9.45
N ALA A 820 11.20 31.05 9.41
CA ALA A 820 11.07 30.13 8.28
C ALA A 820 10.80 30.89 6.96
N ASP A 821 11.63 30.65 5.95
CA ASP A 821 11.49 31.23 4.62
C ASP A 821 10.29 30.65 3.87
N GLN A 822 10.05 29.35 4.05
CA GLN A 822 8.94 28.62 3.45
C GLN A 822 8.48 27.46 4.34
N ILE A 823 7.17 27.28 4.47
CA ILE A 823 6.55 26.24 5.28
C ILE A 823 5.69 25.36 4.38
N ILE A 824 5.82 24.05 4.57
CA ILE A 824 4.95 23.08 3.91
C ILE A 824 4.07 22.41 4.95
N PHE A 825 2.76 22.53 4.76
CA PHE A 825 1.77 21.82 5.55
C PHE A 825 1.10 20.72 4.73
N PHE A 826 1.12 19.50 5.26
CA PHE A 826 0.54 18.32 4.63
C PHE A 826 -0.75 17.87 5.33
N ALA A 827 -1.86 17.81 4.59
CA ALA A 827 -3.07 17.11 4.99
C ALA A 827 -3.75 16.46 3.78
N GLN A 828 -4.40 15.30 3.98
CA GLN A 828 -5.08 14.61 2.87
C GLN A 828 -6.46 15.22 2.57
N ASP A 829 -7.12 15.80 3.58
CA ASP A 829 -8.43 16.42 3.43
C ASP A 829 -8.31 17.79 2.75
N LYS A 830 -8.88 17.89 1.54
CA LYS A 830 -8.87 19.11 0.74
C LYS A 830 -9.75 20.22 1.34
N ALA A 831 -10.86 19.86 1.97
CA ALA A 831 -11.72 20.83 2.63
C ALA A 831 -10.98 21.44 3.82
N PHE A 832 -10.31 20.59 4.60
CA PHE A 832 -9.44 21.04 5.70
C PHE A 832 -8.34 22.01 5.22
N LEU A 833 -7.64 21.71 4.13
CA LEU A 833 -6.63 22.63 3.57
C LEU A 833 -7.23 23.99 3.17
N ARG A 834 -8.46 24.01 2.64
CA ARG A 834 -9.17 25.25 2.29
C ARG A 834 -9.56 26.03 3.53
N SER A 835 -10.04 25.37 4.60
CA SER A 835 -10.33 26.03 5.87
C SER A 835 -9.07 26.66 6.48
N VAL A 836 -7.94 25.95 6.45
CA VAL A 836 -6.64 26.50 6.90
C VAL A 836 -6.22 27.71 6.04
N GLU A 837 -6.36 27.64 4.71
CA GLU A 837 -6.11 28.79 3.81
C GLU A 837 -6.96 30.01 4.17
N THR A 838 -8.26 29.79 4.40
CA THR A 838 -9.18 30.86 4.81
C THR A 838 -8.71 31.50 6.10
N VAL A 839 -8.46 30.73 7.17
CA VAL A 839 -8.06 31.30 8.46
C VAL A 839 -6.72 32.05 8.37
N LEU A 840 -5.75 31.57 7.57
CA LEU A 840 -4.47 32.26 7.36
C LEU A 840 -4.61 33.63 6.67
N VAL A 841 -5.55 33.74 5.72
CA VAL A 841 -5.67 34.89 4.81
C VAL A 841 -6.76 35.88 5.22
N THR A 842 -7.80 35.44 5.92
CA THR A 842 -8.88 36.33 6.37
C THR A 842 -8.73 36.71 7.84
N GLY A 843 -8.21 35.81 8.68
CA GLY A 843 -8.17 35.95 10.13
C GLY A 843 -9.58 35.89 10.73
N GLU A 844 -9.90 34.87 11.52
CA GLU A 844 -11.28 34.72 12.02
C GLU A 844 -11.71 35.78 13.05
N ASN A 845 -10.78 36.56 13.63
CA ASN A 845 -11.07 37.72 14.50
C ASN A 845 -9.82 38.64 14.70
N SER A 846 -8.89 38.70 13.74
CA SER A 846 -7.61 39.43 13.85
C SER A 846 -7.07 39.82 12.48
N GLN A 847 -6.02 40.66 12.41
CA GLN A 847 -5.33 40.92 11.14
C GLN A 847 -4.84 39.61 10.51
N PRO A 848 -4.96 39.47 9.18
CA PRO A 848 -4.56 38.26 8.48
C PRO A 848 -3.07 37.97 8.69
N LEU A 849 -2.75 36.69 8.94
CA LEU A 849 -1.37 36.27 9.23
C LEU A 849 -0.48 36.40 7.98
N LEU A 850 -1.06 36.15 6.82
CA LEU A 850 -0.39 36.18 5.52
C LEU A 850 -1.33 36.77 4.47
N SER A 851 -0.76 37.41 3.45
CA SER A 851 -1.53 37.83 2.27
C SER A 851 -1.89 36.63 1.38
N SER A 852 -2.95 36.76 0.58
CA SER A 852 -3.41 35.67 -0.30
C SER A 852 -2.36 35.21 -1.31
N ASN A 853 -1.42 36.06 -1.69
CA ASN A 853 -0.29 35.71 -2.57
C ASN A 853 0.85 34.98 -1.82
N GLN A 854 0.87 34.93 -0.50
CA GLN A 854 1.88 34.23 0.30
C GLN A 854 1.47 32.80 0.65
N VAL A 855 0.22 32.41 0.38
CA VAL A 855 -0.32 31.06 0.60
C VAL A 855 -0.68 30.42 -0.74
N ALA A 856 -0.39 29.13 -0.91
CA ALA A 856 -0.80 28.39 -2.10
C ALA A 856 -1.20 26.94 -1.77
N ILE A 857 -2.25 26.45 -2.44
CA ILE A 857 -2.68 25.06 -2.34
C ILE A 857 -2.17 24.23 -3.52
N LEU A 858 -1.57 23.08 -3.22
CA LEU A 858 -1.21 22.04 -4.19
C LEU A 858 -1.94 20.74 -3.87
N ASP A 859 -3.02 20.46 -4.59
CA ASP A 859 -3.77 19.21 -4.53
C ASP A 859 -4.15 18.69 -5.93
N SER A 860 -4.74 17.50 -6.02
CA SER A 860 -5.08 16.87 -7.31
C SER A 860 -6.14 17.61 -8.14
N SER A 861 -6.83 18.61 -7.57
CA SER A 861 -7.76 19.50 -8.29
C SER A 861 -7.05 20.65 -9.02
N VAL A 862 -5.78 20.93 -8.68
CA VAL A 862 -5.01 22.01 -9.32
C VAL A 862 -4.68 21.60 -10.76
N THR A 863 -5.11 22.44 -11.71
CA THR A 863 -4.84 22.25 -13.14
C THR A 863 -3.33 22.24 -13.42
N ALA A 864 -2.88 21.53 -14.46
CA ALA A 864 -1.45 21.42 -14.78
C ALA A 864 -0.79 22.77 -15.04
N SER A 865 -1.47 23.69 -15.73
CA SER A 865 -0.98 25.06 -15.98
C SER A 865 -0.78 25.84 -14.67
N LYS A 866 -1.81 25.90 -13.81
CA LYS A 866 -1.70 26.53 -12.48
C LYS A 866 -0.63 25.88 -11.62
N ARG A 867 -0.47 24.55 -11.68
CA ARG A 867 0.59 23.83 -10.98
C ARG A 867 1.96 24.26 -11.50
N LYS A 868 2.20 24.27 -12.81
CA LYS A 868 3.45 24.73 -13.43
C LYS A 868 3.78 26.16 -13.03
N ALA A 869 2.78 27.06 -13.08
CA ALA A 869 2.94 28.45 -12.65
C ALA A 869 3.27 28.58 -11.15
N LEU A 870 2.66 27.75 -10.29
CA LEU A 870 2.94 27.76 -8.84
C LEU A 870 4.33 27.20 -8.49
N ILE A 871 4.85 26.26 -9.27
CA ILE A 871 6.15 25.61 -9.01
C ILE A 871 7.32 26.25 -9.76
N ALA A 872 7.04 27.15 -10.71
CA ALA A 872 8.06 27.96 -11.38
C ALA A 872 8.82 28.80 -10.35
N ASP A 873 10.15 28.89 -10.49
CA ASP A 873 11.04 29.48 -9.48
C ASP A 873 10.56 30.87 -9.03
N GLU A 874 10.17 31.73 -9.97
CA GLU A 874 9.68 33.09 -9.70
C GLU A 874 8.49 33.16 -8.75
N ARG A 875 7.55 32.20 -8.85
CA ARG A 875 6.36 32.16 -8.01
C ARG A 875 6.60 31.31 -6.77
N ARG A 876 7.15 30.12 -6.95
CA ARG A 876 7.40 29.14 -5.88
C ARG A 876 8.16 29.76 -4.73
N ASP A 877 9.20 30.52 -5.05
CA ASP A 877 10.14 31.06 -4.08
C ASP A 877 9.63 32.32 -3.36
N THR A 878 8.42 32.80 -3.73
CA THR A 878 7.71 33.92 -3.09
C THR A 878 6.58 33.47 -2.16
N VAL A 879 6.11 32.22 -2.30
CA VAL A 879 5.07 31.66 -1.45
C VAL A 879 5.70 31.25 -0.12
N LYS A 880 5.15 31.74 0.98
CA LYS A 880 5.61 31.42 2.35
C LYS A 880 4.98 30.14 2.89
N VAL A 881 3.73 29.84 2.56
CA VAL A 881 3.04 28.64 3.06
C VAL A 881 2.43 27.86 1.90
N PHE A 882 2.89 26.63 1.72
CA PHE A 882 2.27 25.66 0.82
C PHE A 882 1.40 24.68 1.60
N LEU A 883 0.12 24.65 1.28
CA LEU A 883 -0.85 23.69 1.80
C LEU A 883 -1.04 22.57 0.77
N MET A 884 -0.76 21.32 1.13
CA MET A 884 -0.72 20.26 0.12
C MET A 884 -1.21 18.90 0.58
N THR A 885 -1.76 18.16 -0.39
CA THR A 885 -2.00 16.72 -0.23
C THR A 885 -0.75 15.95 -0.69
N SER A 886 -0.59 14.72 -0.21
CA SER A 886 0.49 13.83 -0.69
C SER A 886 0.51 13.68 -2.21
N SER A 887 -0.67 13.67 -2.85
CA SER A 887 -0.80 13.61 -4.32
C SER A 887 -0.39 14.91 -5.02
N GLY A 888 -0.61 16.06 -4.37
CA GLY A 888 -0.30 17.38 -4.90
C GLY A 888 1.19 17.74 -4.81
N ALA A 889 1.92 17.18 -3.84
CA ALA A 889 3.35 17.43 -3.64
C ALA A 889 4.28 16.66 -4.60
N ARG A 890 3.77 15.62 -5.29
CA ARG A 890 4.60 14.73 -6.11
C ARG A 890 5.37 15.50 -7.19
N GLY A 891 6.69 15.37 -7.24
CA GLY A 891 7.53 15.96 -8.28
C GLY A 891 7.72 17.48 -8.18
N VAL A 892 7.55 18.06 -6.98
CA VAL A 892 7.85 19.47 -6.72
C VAL A 892 9.02 19.55 -5.74
N SER A 893 10.01 20.38 -6.04
CA SER A 893 11.11 20.70 -5.14
C SER A 893 10.87 22.08 -4.53
N PHE A 894 11.19 22.22 -3.25
CA PHE A 894 11.04 23.45 -2.48
C PHE A 894 12.40 23.78 -1.85
N PRO A 895 13.22 24.65 -2.48
CA PRO A 895 14.59 24.88 -2.05
C PRO A 895 14.71 25.80 -0.82
N LYS A 896 13.62 26.45 -0.40
CA LYS A 896 13.57 27.43 0.69
C LYS A 896 12.89 26.91 1.97
N THR A 897 12.64 25.61 2.07
CA THR A 897 11.96 24.96 3.21
C THR A 897 12.84 24.74 4.41
#